data_AF-A0A6M0CND2-F1
#
_entry.id   AF-A0A6M0CND2-F1
#
_cell.length_a   1.000
_cell.length_b   1.000
_cell.length_c   1.000
_cell.angle_alpha   90.00
_cell.angle_beta   90.00
_cell.angle_gamma   90.00
#
_symmetry.space_group_name_H-M   'P 1'
#
loop_
_entity.id
_entity.type
_entity.pdbx_description
1 polymer ?
#
loop_
_entity_poly.entity_id
_entity_poly.type
_entity_poly.pdbx_seq_one_letter_code
_entity_poly.pdbx_strand_id
1 'polypeptide(L)'
;MLTHNRPDYLRRTLRYYSDLACSLIVVDTSAQPASEVRAQFPAVAYHHAPPLAGQCDGEKLRQAVEQVTTPYMVLVPDSDFLLFDGLAQSLAFLEQNAEYGLCHGYTLMQSPVGAQTKYYVRDRKGPEDCSQATAAERLGAFAEHFIPTLHAVCRTELVRSWSAAAATLGGDGLELAHGLFMLGKARARLLPVAFRVAELDRSQTQPYGALGERLAGQDGAAEPVRELCVAALADLPEAFEEDARSSRVELLERTLDGIAQCLREQRSMAFREILRCNWSASHLRPEWHFQPTQFVALPFYTTAFFDALEAIEWRVQFQPCSPLQRKQLESTLLAQAELLARLPFIPADQLQAQLFDSLDAYPFNAQLVAALEQCLVSAGLSEQAQRYAQWRQRLQGADDVFGNSQSGRLHAVLHEQGASSPEQQLQALQDAGGGPLLRIVLLDLDGDIERLQVSLDSLFEGHYKRFRLVVLTTVQPPVATSLHDRVHFLQVQESSWHQPLMQLLEATEWNWVMLARSGVQFAPNGLLQVAHDLQQVSGCRAVYGDELQKLADGTLDSWLRPSFNLDLLLSQPRMMAGHWLIERDAFFQVGGYSGQFPQAVEFDLIMRLIEQGGMQGIGHIDTPLLTAQPDEVEFNRDEIGVLRRHLVNRGFNNAVVLQSRPRVYHLRYGHAERPLVSILIPTKDQLPMVQRCVETLLERTRYSNYEILLVDNQSETPEALQWLQGLESMANPKLRVLRYPHPFNYSAINNLAAEQARGEYLVLLNNDTAITEGDWLDELLNHAQRPEVGIVGARLLHADGTLQHAGVVLGLRGPAEHPFIGSQPTASSYMNRTHCDQNYSAVTAACLMIRTSLYKAVGGLDEVAFKVSYNDVDLCLKVGALGYLVVWTPHATLLHEGSVSQRQVDPATQAQKQQRFLAEQRAMCDKWQALIDADPAYSRHLSRHGRGFTVAGAAAVR
;
A
#
# COMPACT_ATOMS: atom_id res chain seq x y z
N MET A 1 7.32 28.43 -7.21
CA MET A 1 6.63 27.15 -6.99
C MET A 1 7.07 26.54 -5.68
N LEU A 2 6.13 26.05 -4.88
CA LEU A 2 6.41 25.30 -3.65
C LEU A 2 5.98 23.85 -3.87
N THR A 3 6.84 22.89 -3.50
CA THR A 3 6.55 21.46 -3.70
C THR A 3 7.06 20.61 -2.53
N HIS A 4 6.41 19.47 -2.33
CA HIS A 4 6.73 18.52 -1.26
C HIS A 4 6.28 17.11 -1.69
N ASN A 5 7.22 16.19 -1.86
CA ASN A 5 7.02 14.79 -2.24
C ASN A 5 6.12 14.59 -3.48
N ARG A 6 6.16 15.52 -4.44
CA ARG A 6 5.36 15.48 -5.68
C ARG A 6 6.21 15.71 -6.95
N PRO A 7 7.24 14.88 -7.21
CA PRO A 7 8.16 15.09 -8.33
C PRO A 7 7.46 15.03 -9.71
N ASP A 8 6.43 14.20 -9.88
CA ASP A 8 5.72 14.08 -11.16
C ASP A 8 4.91 15.31 -11.52
N TYR A 9 4.17 15.85 -10.54
CA TYR A 9 3.47 17.12 -10.67
C TYR A 9 4.44 18.24 -11.04
N LEU A 10 5.54 18.35 -10.29
CA LEU A 10 6.58 19.33 -10.57
C LEU A 10 7.10 19.19 -12.01
N ARG A 11 7.52 18.00 -12.45
CA ARG A 11 8.05 17.78 -13.81
C ARG A 11 7.04 18.18 -14.88
N ARG A 12 5.77 17.75 -14.78
CA ARG A 12 4.72 18.08 -15.75
C ARG A 12 4.52 19.59 -15.86
N THR A 13 4.47 20.28 -14.72
CA THR A 13 4.20 21.71 -14.67
C THR A 13 5.42 22.54 -15.09
N LEU A 14 6.65 22.10 -14.77
CA LEU A 14 7.88 22.72 -15.30
C LEU A 14 7.96 22.65 -16.84
N ARG A 15 7.54 21.53 -17.45
CA ARG A 15 7.45 21.41 -18.92
C ARG A 15 6.42 22.34 -19.55
N TYR A 16 5.39 22.74 -18.80
CA TYR A 16 4.44 23.75 -19.28
C TYR A 16 5.10 25.13 -19.24
N TYR A 17 5.72 25.51 -18.11
CA TYR A 17 6.34 26.82 -17.95
C TYR A 17 7.67 27.01 -18.71
N SER A 18 8.28 25.96 -19.25
CA SER A 18 9.48 26.09 -20.10
C SER A 18 9.23 26.92 -21.36
N ASP A 19 7.98 27.00 -21.81
CA ASP A 19 7.56 27.77 -22.98
C ASP A 19 7.35 29.27 -22.63
N LEU A 20 7.36 29.63 -21.35
CA LEU A 20 7.19 31.00 -20.86
C LEU A 20 8.55 31.63 -20.56
N ALA A 21 8.80 32.81 -21.12
CA ALA A 21 9.99 33.60 -20.82
C ALA A 21 9.91 34.25 -19.42
N CYS A 22 10.14 33.48 -18.37
CA CYS A 22 10.15 33.95 -16.98
C CYS A 22 11.28 33.30 -16.15
N SER A 23 11.68 33.97 -15.06
CA SER A 23 12.52 33.34 -14.03
C SER A 23 11.65 32.46 -13.13
N LEU A 24 11.93 31.16 -13.08
CA LEU A 24 11.16 30.22 -12.27
C LEU A 24 11.98 29.73 -11.08
N ILE A 25 11.44 29.94 -9.88
CA ILE A 25 12.05 29.48 -8.62
C ILE A 25 11.21 28.33 -8.06
N VAL A 26 11.87 27.22 -7.72
CA VAL A 26 11.27 26.05 -7.08
C VAL A 26 11.88 25.88 -5.70
N VAL A 27 11.04 25.85 -4.67
CA VAL A 27 11.42 25.45 -3.32
C VAL A 27 10.85 24.05 -3.05
N ASP A 28 11.74 23.07 -3.01
CA ASP A 28 11.40 21.67 -2.79
C ASP A 28 11.76 21.24 -1.37
N THR A 29 10.74 20.90 -0.59
CA THR A 29 10.86 20.50 0.81
C THR A 29 10.82 18.98 1.00
N SER A 30 10.93 18.22 -0.08
CA SER A 30 10.99 16.75 -0.06
C SER A 30 12.23 16.25 0.68
N ALA A 31 12.15 15.06 1.27
CA ALA A 31 13.31 14.46 1.96
C ALA A 31 14.47 14.18 0.98
N GLN A 32 14.14 13.77 -0.25
CA GLN A 32 15.08 13.55 -1.33
C GLN A 32 14.90 14.62 -2.41
N PRO A 33 15.98 15.15 -3.01
CA PRO A 33 15.86 16.11 -4.09
C PRO A 33 15.30 15.44 -5.36
N ALA A 34 14.53 16.19 -6.14
CA ALA A 34 14.16 15.83 -7.51
C ALA A 34 15.38 16.02 -8.44
N SER A 35 16.33 15.10 -8.38
CA SER A 35 17.65 15.19 -9.04
C SER A 35 17.57 15.44 -10.56
N GLU A 36 16.53 14.94 -11.22
CA GLU A 36 16.30 15.12 -12.66
C GLU A 36 15.96 16.56 -13.06
N VAL A 37 15.37 17.35 -12.15
CA VAL A 37 14.88 18.70 -12.45
C VAL A 37 16.03 19.61 -12.92
N ARG A 38 17.18 19.54 -12.25
CA ARG A 38 18.36 20.34 -12.63
C ARG A 38 18.92 19.98 -14.00
N ALA A 39 18.82 18.71 -14.39
CA ALA A 39 19.30 18.24 -15.68
C ALA A 39 18.31 18.58 -16.82
N GLN A 40 17.00 18.43 -16.58
CA GLN A 40 15.97 18.65 -17.58
C GLN A 40 15.60 20.14 -17.76
N PHE A 41 15.74 20.95 -16.69
CA PHE A 41 15.32 22.36 -16.69
C PHE A 41 16.44 23.26 -16.12
N PRO A 42 17.56 23.45 -16.85
CA PRO A 42 18.71 24.20 -16.35
C PRO A 42 18.43 25.68 -16.08
N ALA A 43 17.37 26.25 -16.67
CA ALA A 43 16.93 27.62 -16.44
C ALA A 43 16.13 27.81 -15.14
N VAL A 44 15.76 26.73 -14.45
CA VAL A 44 14.97 26.77 -13.21
C VAL A 44 15.90 26.91 -12.01
N ALA A 45 15.67 27.92 -11.18
CA ALA A 45 16.32 28.08 -9.89
C ALA A 45 15.73 27.08 -8.89
N TYR A 46 16.34 25.89 -8.80
CA TYR A 46 15.88 24.79 -7.95
C TYR A 46 16.59 24.74 -6.59
N HIS A 47 15.83 25.00 -5.53
CA HIS A 47 16.28 25.04 -4.14
C HIS A 47 15.69 23.86 -3.36
N HIS A 48 16.55 22.90 -3.00
CA HIS A 48 16.18 21.78 -2.13
C HIS A 48 16.38 22.18 -0.67
N ALA A 49 15.29 22.22 0.10
CA ALA A 49 15.25 22.73 1.46
C ALA A 49 14.51 21.75 2.41
N PRO A 50 15.06 20.53 2.66
CA PRO A 50 14.44 19.56 3.56
C PRO A 50 14.25 20.03 5.02
N PRO A 51 15.03 20.97 5.59
CA PRO A 51 14.73 21.51 6.92
C PRO A 51 13.39 22.25 7.04
N LEU A 52 12.79 22.65 5.91
CA LEU A 52 11.45 23.25 5.87
C LEU A 52 10.34 22.20 5.78
N ALA A 53 10.68 20.91 5.73
CA ALA A 53 9.69 19.85 5.82
C ALA A 53 8.94 19.95 7.15
N GLY A 54 7.61 19.97 7.09
CA GLY A 54 6.75 20.16 8.27
C GLY A 54 6.54 21.60 8.72
N GLN A 55 7.22 22.59 8.12
CA GLN A 55 6.92 24.01 8.32
C GLN A 55 5.71 24.45 7.50
N CYS A 56 5.05 25.53 7.94
CA CYS A 56 3.91 26.13 7.24
C CYS A 56 4.30 26.66 5.84
N ASP A 57 3.34 26.70 4.92
CA ASP A 57 3.59 27.17 3.54
C ASP A 57 4.02 28.64 3.49
N GLY A 58 3.62 29.45 4.47
CA GLY A 58 4.06 30.83 4.59
C GLY A 58 5.55 30.98 4.90
N GLU A 59 6.15 30.09 5.69
CA GLU A 59 7.60 30.08 5.91
C GLU A 59 8.35 29.72 4.63
N LYS A 60 7.82 28.78 3.84
CA LYS A 60 8.36 28.45 2.52
C LYS A 60 8.26 29.64 1.56
N LEU A 61 7.13 30.35 1.59
CA LEU A 61 6.93 31.58 0.81
C LEU A 61 7.93 32.66 1.20
N ARG A 62 8.14 32.89 2.50
CA ARG A 62 9.10 33.88 3.02
C ARG A 62 10.49 33.65 2.45
N GLN A 63 10.99 32.41 2.52
CA GLN A 63 12.30 32.06 1.97
C GLN A 63 12.36 32.14 0.44
N ALA A 64 11.26 31.82 -0.26
CA ALA A 64 11.20 31.93 -1.70
C ALA A 64 11.27 33.40 -2.17
N VAL A 65 10.53 34.30 -1.51
CA VAL A 65 10.43 35.72 -1.88
C VAL A 65 11.77 36.44 -1.74
N GLU A 66 12.61 36.05 -0.78
CA GLU A 66 13.96 36.61 -0.62
C GLU A 66 14.82 36.47 -1.88
N GLN A 67 14.58 35.41 -2.67
CA GLN A 67 15.33 35.07 -3.87
C GLN A 67 14.76 35.70 -5.15
N VAL A 68 13.56 36.27 -5.09
CA VAL A 68 12.94 36.94 -6.22
C VAL A 68 13.58 38.32 -6.43
N THR A 69 14.11 38.56 -7.62
CA THR A 69 14.75 39.85 -7.98
C THR A 69 13.92 40.68 -8.95
N THR A 70 12.85 40.11 -9.52
CA THR A 70 11.96 40.79 -10.46
C THR A 70 10.97 41.70 -9.74
N PRO A 71 10.49 42.79 -10.38
CA PRO A 71 9.54 43.73 -9.77
C PRO A 71 8.15 43.12 -9.53
N TYR A 72 7.82 42.05 -10.26
CA TYR A 72 6.57 41.32 -10.14
C TYR A 72 6.84 39.84 -9.90
N MET A 73 5.92 39.18 -9.19
CA MET A 73 5.95 37.75 -8.93
C MET A 73 4.55 37.16 -8.89
N VAL A 74 4.49 35.83 -9.06
CA VAL A 74 3.27 35.05 -8.90
C VAL A 74 3.61 33.74 -8.18
N LEU A 75 2.78 33.34 -7.22
CA LEU A 75 2.87 32.04 -6.58
C LEU A 75 1.97 31.06 -7.34
N VAL A 76 2.52 29.92 -7.78
CA VAL A 76 1.73 28.87 -8.43
C VAL A 76 2.03 27.51 -7.79
N PRO A 77 0.99 26.68 -7.51
CA PRO A 77 1.16 25.29 -7.12
C PRO A 77 1.82 24.47 -8.23
N ASP A 78 2.49 23.37 -7.85
CA ASP A 78 3.06 22.40 -8.80
C ASP A 78 2.01 21.57 -9.56
N SER A 79 0.72 21.78 -9.31
CA SER A 79 -0.40 21.11 -9.99
C SER A 79 -1.13 21.96 -11.03
N ASP A 80 -0.86 23.26 -11.07
CA ASP A 80 -1.74 24.22 -11.71
C ASP A 80 -1.09 24.90 -12.92
N PHE A 81 -1.95 25.39 -13.82
CA PHE A 81 -1.54 26.02 -15.06
C PHE A 81 -2.05 27.46 -15.11
N LEU A 82 -1.13 28.43 -15.09
CA LEU A 82 -1.44 29.84 -15.36
C LEU A 82 -1.39 30.08 -16.86
N LEU A 83 -2.46 30.64 -17.42
CA LEU A 83 -2.56 30.92 -18.85
C LEU A 83 -1.69 32.13 -19.21
N PHE A 84 -0.80 31.95 -20.18
CA PHE A 84 0.23 32.95 -20.51
C PHE A 84 -0.36 34.29 -20.95
N ASP A 85 -1.44 34.28 -21.74
CA ASP A 85 -2.13 35.52 -22.14
C ASP A 85 -2.74 36.26 -20.96
N GLY A 86 -3.33 35.53 -20.00
CA GLY A 86 -3.90 36.11 -18.78
C GLY A 86 -2.81 36.68 -17.87
N LEU A 87 -1.67 36.00 -17.77
CA LEU A 87 -0.50 36.47 -17.04
C LEU A 87 0.08 37.75 -17.65
N ALA A 88 0.27 37.77 -18.98
CA ALA A 88 0.80 38.91 -19.71
C ALA A 88 -0.12 40.15 -19.60
N GLN A 89 -1.44 39.96 -19.72
CA GLN A 89 -2.40 41.05 -19.56
C GLN A 89 -2.43 41.60 -18.12
N SER A 90 -2.31 40.71 -17.13
CA SER A 90 -2.26 41.13 -15.72
C SER A 90 -1.01 41.92 -15.41
N LEU A 91 0.14 41.50 -15.96
CA LEU A 91 1.41 42.22 -15.84
C LEU A 91 1.34 43.59 -16.53
N ALA A 92 0.88 43.64 -17.79
CA ALA A 92 0.77 44.89 -18.54
C ALA A 92 -0.15 45.90 -17.83
N PHE A 93 -1.23 45.43 -17.20
CA PHE A 93 -2.09 46.27 -16.37
C PHE A 93 -1.32 46.87 -15.18
N LEU A 94 -0.56 46.07 -14.44
CA LEU A 94 0.21 46.56 -13.28
C LEU A 94 1.34 47.53 -13.69
N GLU A 95 1.97 47.32 -14.85
CA GLU A 95 2.98 48.24 -15.37
C GLU A 95 2.41 49.62 -15.70
N GLN A 96 1.16 49.66 -16.17
CA GLN A 96 0.47 50.91 -16.50
C GLN A 96 -0.18 51.58 -15.29
N ASN A 97 -0.36 50.85 -14.18
CA ASN A 97 -1.13 51.30 -13.02
C ASN A 97 -0.36 51.10 -11.70
N ALA A 98 0.45 52.10 -11.33
CA ALA A 98 1.31 52.07 -10.14
C ALA A 98 0.56 51.86 -8.82
N GLU A 99 -0.69 52.35 -8.71
CA GLU A 99 -1.51 52.28 -7.49
C GLU A 99 -2.11 50.89 -7.20
N TYR A 100 -1.98 49.95 -8.14
CA TYR A 100 -2.47 48.58 -7.99
C TYR A 100 -1.35 47.66 -7.52
N GLY A 101 -1.64 46.87 -6.49
CA GLY A 101 -0.70 45.93 -5.88
C GLY A 101 -0.77 44.52 -6.46
N LEU A 102 -1.95 44.13 -6.96
CA LEU A 102 -2.19 42.83 -7.60
C LEU A 102 -3.16 42.91 -8.79
N CYS A 103 -2.99 41.99 -9.73
CA CYS A 103 -3.88 41.81 -10.88
C CYS A 103 -3.97 40.33 -11.27
N HIS A 104 -5.16 39.84 -11.57
CA HIS A 104 -5.40 38.48 -12.04
C HIS A 104 -6.69 38.39 -12.89
N GLY A 105 -7.11 37.17 -13.25
CA GLY A 105 -8.37 36.92 -13.93
C GLY A 105 -9.10 35.70 -13.36
N TYR A 106 -10.04 35.16 -14.13
CA TYR A 106 -10.92 34.08 -13.69
C TYR A 106 -10.27 32.70 -13.80
N THR A 107 -10.56 31.84 -12.82
CA THR A 107 -10.02 30.49 -12.71
C THR A 107 -11.06 29.43 -13.06
N LEU A 108 -10.65 28.46 -13.88
CA LEU A 108 -11.35 27.20 -14.11
C LEU A 108 -10.71 26.10 -13.25
N MET A 109 -11.49 25.16 -12.73
CA MET A 109 -10.94 23.97 -12.06
C MET A 109 -11.04 22.75 -12.98
N GLN A 110 -10.10 21.83 -12.84
CA GLN A 110 -10.09 20.56 -13.54
C GLN A 110 -9.92 19.39 -12.56
N SER A 111 -10.52 18.26 -12.90
CA SER A 111 -10.40 17.01 -12.16
C SER A 111 -10.18 15.88 -13.16
N PRO A 112 -8.90 15.51 -13.41
CA PRO A 112 -8.55 14.36 -14.23
C PRO A 112 -8.95 13.05 -13.53
N VAL A 113 -9.70 12.20 -14.21
CA VAL A 113 -10.38 11.01 -13.70
C VAL A 113 -10.29 9.94 -14.80
N GLY A 114 -9.34 9.01 -14.67
CA GLY A 114 -9.05 8.05 -15.73
C GLY A 114 -8.58 8.74 -17.02
N ALA A 115 -9.18 8.33 -18.15
CA ALA A 115 -8.96 8.93 -19.48
C ALA A 115 -9.81 10.20 -19.75
N GLN A 116 -10.59 10.65 -18.77
CA GLN A 116 -11.47 11.82 -18.88
C GLN A 116 -10.98 12.96 -17.97
N THR A 117 -11.15 14.20 -18.40
CA THR A 117 -11.02 15.37 -17.52
C THR A 117 -12.37 16.06 -17.36
N LYS A 118 -12.77 16.32 -16.11
CA LYS A 118 -13.97 17.10 -15.78
C LYS A 118 -13.56 18.51 -15.39
N TYR A 119 -14.24 19.51 -15.94
CA TYR A 119 -13.98 20.91 -15.66
C TYR A 119 -15.14 21.55 -14.94
N TYR A 120 -14.79 22.34 -13.94
CA TYR A 120 -15.72 23.03 -13.06
C TYR A 120 -15.44 24.52 -13.14
N VAL A 121 -16.50 25.31 -13.25
CA VAL A 121 -16.37 26.73 -12.88
C VAL A 121 -15.91 26.77 -11.43
N ARG A 122 -15.06 27.73 -11.08
CA ARG A 122 -14.72 28.05 -9.69
C ARG A 122 -15.35 29.38 -9.32
N ASP A 123 -15.04 30.39 -10.11
CA ASP A 123 -15.36 31.79 -9.83
C ASP A 123 -16.69 32.20 -10.49
N ARG A 124 -17.46 33.05 -9.82
CA ARG A 124 -18.58 33.79 -10.40
C ARG A 124 -18.14 35.21 -10.73
N LYS A 125 -18.82 35.82 -11.69
CA LYS A 125 -18.58 37.22 -12.04
C LYS A 125 -18.95 38.12 -10.86
N GLY A 126 -18.04 39.02 -10.49
CA GLY A 126 -18.19 39.97 -9.38
C GLY A 126 -17.59 41.34 -9.70
N PRO A 127 -17.39 42.21 -8.69
CA PRO A 127 -16.69 43.47 -8.84
C PRO A 127 -15.26 43.24 -9.36
N GLU A 128 -14.99 43.73 -10.56
CA GLU A 128 -13.70 43.56 -11.23
C GLU A 128 -12.67 44.62 -10.82
N ASP A 129 -13.10 45.67 -10.11
CA ASP A 129 -12.26 46.77 -9.64
C ASP A 129 -12.41 46.99 -8.13
N CYS A 130 -11.32 46.78 -7.38
CA CYS A 130 -11.24 47.12 -5.97
C CYS A 130 -10.31 48.33 -5.83
N SER A 131 -10.81 49.49 -6.26
CA SER A 131 -10.06 50.75 -6.35
C SER A 131 -10.48 51.80 -5.32
N GLN A 132 -11.33 51.42 -4.35
CA GLN A 132 -11.81 52.30 -3.28
C GLN A 132 -10.64 52.93 -2.50
N ALA A 133 -10.88 54.13 -1.97
CA ALA A 133 -9.85 54.96 -1.36
C ALA A 133 -9.32 54.35 -0.07
N THR A 134 -10.21 53.84 0.79
CA THR A 134 -9.85 53.31 2.11
C THR A 134 -9.66 51.81 2.13
N ALA A 135 -8.79 51.31 3.01
CA ALA A 135 -8.61 49.87 3.24
C ALA A 135 -9.93 49.17 3.63
N ALA A 136 -10.72 49.79 4.50
CA ALA A 136 -11.98 49.24 4.97
C ALA A 136 -13.01 49.05 3.84
N GLU A 137 -13.11 50.00 2.91
CA GLU A 137 -14.01 49.89 1.75
C GLU A 137 -13.55 48.80 0.77
N ARG A 138 -12.24 48.71 0.49
CA ARG A 138 -11.68 47.65 -0.38
C ARG A 138 -11.92 46.26 0.19
N LEU A 139 -11.66 46.07 1.49
CA LEU A 139 -11.89 44.82 2.19
C LEU A 139 -13.37 44.46 2.29
N GLY A 140 -14.25 45.45 2.49
CA GLY A 140 -15.70 45.24 2.45
C GLY A 140 -16.18 44.74 1.10
N ALA A 141 -15.76 45.40 0.01
CA ALA A 141 -16.10 44.99 -1.35
C ALA A 141 -15.59 43.57 -1.67
N PHE A 142 -14.36 43.26 -1.24
CA PHE A 142 -13.77 41.94 -1.40
C PHE A 142 -14.51 40.86 -0.61
N ALA A 143 -14.91 41.13 0.62
CA ALA A 143 -15.64 40.17 1.45
C ALA A 143 -16.98 39.77 0.84
N GLU A 144 -17.67 40.70 0.18
CA GLU A 144 -18.93 40.40 -0.49
C GLU A 144 -18.78 39.47 -1.71
N HIS A 145 -17.60 39.47 -2.34
CA HIS A 145 -17.33 38.75 -3.59
C HIS A 145 -15.95 38.07 -3.57
N PHE A 146 -15.69 37.33 -2.50
CA PHE A 146 -14.38 36.71 -2.24
C PHE A 146 -13.92 35.81 -3.40
N ILE A 147 -12.85 36.21 -4.08
CA ILE A 147 -12.12 35.38 -5.05
C ILE A 147 -10.67 35.27 -4.56
N PRO A 148 -10.12 34.06 -4.40
CA PRO A 148 -8.74 33.86 -3.97
C PRO A 148 -7.69 34.64 -4.78
N THR A 149 -6.85 35.41 -4.10
CA THR A 149 -5.85 36.29 -4.72
C THR A 149 -4.40 35.82 -4.56
N LEU A 150 -4.15 34.73 -3.80
CA LEU A 150 -2.80 34.21 -3.53
C LEU A 150 -1.97 33.94 -4.80
N HIS A 151 -2.66 33.66 -5.90
CA HIS A 151 -2.06 33.32 -7.19
C HIS A 151 -2.12 34.46 -8.20
N ALA A 152 -2.44 35.68 -7.77
CA ALA A 152 -2.41 36.85 -8.62
C ALA A 152 -0.97 37.26 -8.98
N VAL A 153 -0.83 38.03 -10.06
CA VAL A 153 0.42 38.76 -10.30
C VAL A 153 0.49 39.88 -9.28
N CYS A 154 1.55 39.90 -8.49
CA CYS A 154 1.73 40.85 -7.38
C CYS A 154 3.02 41.64 -7.55
N ARG A 155 3.06 42.87 -7.01
CA ARG A 155 4.32 43.59 -6.83
C ARG A 155 5.18 42.87 -5.79
N THR A 156 6.42 42.53 -6.15
CA THR A 156 7.33 41.75 -5.30
C THR A 156 7.59 42.43 -3.96
N GLU A 157 7.69 43.77 -3.93
CA GLU A 157 7.91 44.53 -2.70
C GLU A 157 6.77 44.39 -1.69
N LEU A 158 5.52 44.35 -2.17
CA LEU A 158 4.36 44.14 -1.30
C LEU A 158 4.39 42.76 -0.66
N VAL A 159 4.62 41.71 -1.47
CA VAL A 159 4.73 40.34 -0.95
C VAL A 159 5.87 40.23 0.05
N ARG A 160 7.02 40.86 -0.23
CA ARG A 160 8.18 40.90 0.67
C ARG A 160 7.85 41.56 2.01
N SER A 161 7.11 42.67 1.98
CA SER A 161 6.82 43.47 3.18
C SER A 161 6.02 42.74 4.27
N TRP A 162 5.21 41.73 3.92
CA TRP A 162 4.44 40.95 4.91
C TRP A 162 4.87 39.49 5.04
N SER A 163 5.82 39.04 4.23
CA SER A 163 6.25 37.64 4.20
C SER A 163 6.72 37.09 5.55
N ALA A 164 7.26 37.95 6.43
CA ALA A 164 7.62 37.58 7.80
C ALA A 164 6.39 37.26 8.67
N ALA A 165 5.31 38.04 8.55
CA ALA A 165 4.06 37.79 9.26
C ALA A 165 3.33 36.54 8.73
N ALA A 166 3.52 36.22 7.44
CA ALA A 166 2.96 35.03 6.83
C ALA A 166 3.58 33.72 7.32
N ALA A 167 4.75 33.74 7.96
CA ALA A 167 5.57 32.55 8.22
C ALA A 167 4.85 31.42 8.98
N THR A 168 3.91 31.78 9.86
CA THR A 168 3.14 30.82 10.68
C THR A 168 1.90 30.28 9.98
N LEU A 169 1.55 30.80 8.80
CA LEU A 169 0.31 30.49 8.10
C LEU A 169 0.49 29.35 7.08
N GLY A 170 -0.39 28.36 7.13
CA GLY A 170 -0.47 27.27 6.15
C GLY A 170 -1.84 27.20 5.48
N GLY A 171 -1.91 26.57 4.29
CA GLY A 171 -3.16 26.31 3.58
C GLY A 171 -4.05 27.55 3.43
N ASP A 172 -5.33 27.41 3.79
CA ASP A 172 -6.33 28.48 3.66
C ASP A 172 -5.98 29.75 4.44
N GLY A 173 -5.27 29.63 5.56
CA GLY A 173 -4.86 30.79 6.35
C GLY A 173 -3.92 31.70 5.58
N LEU A 174 -2.98 31.11 4.82
CA LEU A 174 -2.07 31.87 3.97
C LEU A 174 -2.83 32.57 2.83
N GLU A 175 -3.79 31.89 2.21
CA GLU A 175 -4.60 32.44 1.12
C GLU A 175 -5.45 33.62 1.57
N LEU A 176 -6.14 33.48 2.70
CA LEU A 176 -6.96 34.54 3.30
C LEU A 176 -6.11 35.74 3.71
N ALA A 177 -5.03 35.51 4.46
CA ALA A 177 -4.18 36.59 4.94
C ALA A 177 -3.50 37.35 3.80
N HIS A 178 -3.13 36.66 2.71
CA HIS A 178 -2.60 37.31 1.52
C HIS A 178 -3.59 38.30 0.92
N GLY A 179 -4.85 37.89 0.72
CA GLY A 179 -5.89 38.78 0.20
C GLY A 179 -6.16 39.97 1.10
N LEU A 180 -6.31 39.73 2.41
CA LEU A 180 -6.54 40.77 3.41
C LEU A 180 -5.40 41.79 3.46
N PHE A 181 -4.14 41.33 3.49
CA PHE A 181 -2.99 42.21 3.49
C PHE A 181 -2.92 43.05 2.21
N MET A 182 -3.04 42.41 1.05
CA MET A 182 -2.84 43.11 -0.22
C MET A 182 -3.92 44.17 -0.46
N LEU A 183 -5.17 43.88 -0.11
CA LEU A 183 -6.28 44.83 -0.22
C LEU A 183 -6.28 45.90 0.86
N GLY A 184 -5.73 45.60 2.05
CA GLY A 184 -5.42 46.61 3.05
C GLY A 184 -4.44 47.65 2.49
N LYS A 185 -3.39 47.19 1.82
CA LYS A 185 -2.29 48.02 1.32
C LYS A 185 -2.48 48.71 -0.02
N ALA A 186 -3.17 48.08 -0.97
CA ALA A 186 -3.17 48.50 -2.36
C ALA A 186 -4.49 48.17 -3.07
N ARG A 187 -4.69 48.77 -4.25
CA ARG A 187 -5.82 48.45 -5.12
C ARG A 187 -5.60 47.11 -5.81
N ALA A 188 -6.70 46.45 -6.19
CA ALA A 188 -6.67 45.17 -6.87
C ALA A 188 -7.57 45.18 -8.11
N ARG A 189 -7.16 44.43 -9.13
CA ARG A 189 -7.89 44.29 -10.39
C ARG A 189 -8.13 42.82 -10.73
N LEU A 190 -9.38 42.50 -11.07
CA LEU A 190 -9.77 41.23 -11.69
C LEU A 190 -10.14 41.51 -13.15
N LEU A 191 -9.34 41.02 -14.08
CA LEU A 191 -9.55 41.18 -15.52
C LEU A 191 -10.58 40.16 -16.04
N PRO A 192 -11.40 40.52 -17.05
CA PRO A 192 -12.32 39.61 -17.72
C PRO A 192 -11.60 38.66 -18.69
N VAL A 193 -10.58 37.96 -18.19
CA VAL A 193 -9.74 37.02 -18.95
C VAL A 193 -9.63 35.70 -18.19
N ALA A 194 -9.45 34.60 -18.92
CA ALA A 194 -9.10 33.33 -18.31
C ALA A 194 -7.64 33.40 -17.84
N PHE A 195 -7.40 33.00 -16.59
CA PHE A 195 -6.10 33.23 -15.94
C PHE A 195 -5.45 31.95 -15.42
N ARG A 196 -6.24 31.02 -14.87
CA ARG A 196 -5.71 29.80 -14.24
C ARG A 196 -6.61 28.60 -14.52
N VAL A 197 -6.01 27.44 -14.71
CA VAL A 197 -6.64 26.13 -14.64
C VAL A 197 -6.06 25.41 -13.42
N ALA A 198 -6.85 25.28 -12.37
CA ALA A 198 -6.44 24.70 -11.09
C ALA A 198 -6.84 23.22 -11.00
N GLU A 199 -5.94 22.34 -10.58
CA GLU A 199 -6.30 20.92 -10.39
C GLU A 199 -6.96 20.72 -9.01
N LEU A 200 -8.09 20.02 -9.01
CA LEU A 200 -8.85 19.71 -7.80
C LEU A 200 -8.35 18.42 -7.15
N ASP A 201 -7.85 18.51 -5.91
CA ASP A 201 -7.60 17.35 -5.06
C ASP A 201 -8.91 16.87 -4.42
N ARG A 202 -9.39 15.69 -4.85
CA ARG A 202 -10.69 15.12 -4.45
C ARG A 202 -10.74 14.55 -3.04
N SER A 203 -9.66 14.60 -2.26
CA SER A 203 -9.74 14.41 -0.81
C SER A 203 -10.65 15.44 -0.12
N GLN A 204 -11.01 16.53 -0.82
CA GLN A 204 -11.89 17.59 -0.31
C GLN A 204 -13.22 17.59 -1.07
N THR A 205 -14.32 17.28 -0.39
CA THR A 205 -15.67 17.17 -1.00
C THR A 205 -16.25 18.51 -1.45
N GLN A 206 -15.85 19.63 -0.84
CA GLN A 206 -16.07 21.00 -1.33
C GLN A 206 -15.02 21.91 -0.67
N PRO A 207 -13.90 22.26 -1.32
CA PRO A 207 -12.76 22.92 -0.67
C PRO A 207 -13.16 24.17 0.14
N TYR A 208 -14.07 24.98 -0.42
CA TYR A 208 -14.45 26.27 0.16
C TYR A 208 -15.73 26.27 1.00
N GLY A 209 -16.57 25.22 0.90
CA GLY A 209 -17.71 25.04 1.81
C GLY A 209 -17.20 24.80 3.23
N ALA A 210 -16.24 23.89 3.37
CA ALA A 210 -15.53 23.61 4.62
C ALA A 210 -14.78 24.85 5.16
N LEU A 211 -14.16 25.66 4.28
CA LEU A 211 -13.53 26.91 4.72
C LEU A 211 -14.54 27.89 5.32
N GLY A 212 -15.73 28.03 4.73
CA GLY A 212 -16.80 28.87 5.28
C GLY A 212 -17.25 28.42 6.67
N GLU A 213 -17.35 27.11 6.90
CA GLU A 213 -17.69 26.52 8.21
C GLU A 213 -16.58 26.72 9.24
N ARG A 214 -15.31 26.53 8.84
CA ARG A 214 -14.13 26.80 9.69
C ARG A 214 -14.06 28.27 10.12
N LEU A 215 -14.30 29.21 9.19
CA LEU A 215 -14.33 30.64 9.50
C LEU A 215 -15.48 31.03 10.43
N ALA A 216 -16.59 30.28 10.39
CA ALA A 216 -17.73 30.46 11.28
C ALA A 216 -17.57 29.82 12.67
N GLY A 217 -16.46 29.13 12.94
CA GLY A 217 -16.15 28.55 14.25
C GLY A 217 -16.94 27.29 14.61
N GLN A 218 -17.52 26.59 13.62
CA GLN A 218 -18.40 25.43 13.86
C GLN A 218 -17.66 24.08 13.89
N ASP A 219 -16.37 24.04 13.51
CA ASP A 219 -15.64 22.78 13.23
C ASP A 219 -14.75 22.26 14.39
N GLY A 220 -14.68 22.96 15.54
CA GLY A 220 -14.13 22.44 16.81
C GLY A 220 -12.69 21.88 16.86
N ALA A 221 -11.91 21.95 15.77
CA ALA A 221 -10.58 21.36 15.64
C ALA A 221 -9.47 22.42 15.58
N ALA A 222 -8.36 22.22 16.32
CA ALA A 222 -7.17 23.07 16.39
C ALA A 222 -7.47 24.58 16.58
N GLU A 223 -6.44 25.43 16.66
CA GLU A 223 -6.63 26.88 16.69
C GLU A 223 -7.31 27.32 15.36
N PRO A 224 -8.47 28.00 15.38
CA PRO A 224 -9.21 28.35 14.15
C PRO A 224 -8.36 29.15 13.16
N VAL A 225 -8.47 28.84 11.86
CA VAL A 225 -7.80 29.57 10.75
C VAL A 225 -7.96 31.09 10.88
N ARG A 226 -9.12 31.52 11.37
CA ARG A 226 -9.47 32.91 11.68
C ARG A 226 -8.49 33.58 12.65
N GLU A 227 -8.21 32.94 13.79
CA GLU A 227 -7.38 33.48 14.86
C GLU A 227 -5.95 33.70 14.36
N LEU A 228 -5.40 32.73 13.64
CA LEU A 228 -4.07 32.82 13.03
C LEU A 228 -3.98 33.97 12.00
N CYS A 229 -4.98 34.13 11.13
CA CYS A 229 -5.02 35.22 10.16
C CYS A 229 -5.05 36.59 10.84
N VAL A 230 -5.92 36.76 11.84
CA VAL A 230 -6.06 38.03 12.57
C VAL A 230 -4.78 38.34 13.35
N ALA A 231 -4.21 37.35 14.03
CA ALA A 231 -2.95 37.51 14.77
C ALA A 231 -1.80 37.93 13.85
N ALA A 232 -1.66 37.30 12.68
CA ALA A 232 -0.60 37.62 11.72
C ALA A 232 -0.69 39.06 11.18
N LEU A 233 -1.90 39.58 10.95
CA LEU A 233 -2.10 40.88 10.28
C LEU A 233 -2.33 42.06 11.24
N ALA A 234 -2.89 41.83 12.42
CA ALA A 234 -3.21 42.91 13.36
C ALA A 234 -1.96 43.67 13.87
N ASP A 235 -0.79 43.04 13.81
CA ASP A 235 0.48 43.61 14.24
C ASP A 235 1.27 44.31 13.11
N LEU A 236 0.67 44.43 11.91
CA LEU A 236 1.20 45.19 10.77
C LEU A 236 0.49 46.55 10.63
N PRO A 237 0.85 47.58 11.41
CA PRO A 237 0.17 48.86 11.39
C PRO A 237 0.26 49.55 10.02
N GLU A 238 1.32 49.29 9.26
CA GLU A 238 1.46 49.85 7.93
C GLU A 238 0.39 49.32 6.96
N ALA A 239 -0.16 48.12 7.19
CA ALA A 239 -1.10 47.45 6.28
C ALA A 239 -2.49 48.09 6.22
N PHE A 240 -2.84 48.89 7.22
CA PHE A 240 -4.18 49.43 7.39
C PHE A 240 -4.10 50.89 7.85
N GLU A 241 -5.17 51.65 7.62
CA GLU A 241 -5.24 53.06 8.01
C GLU A 241 -5.52 53.22 9.53
N GLU A 242 -6.02 52.16 10.17
CA GLU A 242 -6.32 52.11 11.59
C GLU A 242 -5.06 52.04 12.46
N ASP A 243 -4.78 53.10 13.22
CA ASP A 243 -3.62 53.20 14.11
C ASP A 243 -3.66 52.20 15.29
N ALA A 244 -4.85 51.97 15.85
CA ALA A 244 -5.02 51.09 17.01
C ALA A 244 -5.15 49.62 16.58
N ARG A 245 -4.39 48.73 17.24
CA ARG A 245 -4.47 47.28 17.03
C ARG A 245 -5.89 46.74 17.18
N SER A 246 -6.66 47.25 18.15
CA SER A 246 -8.04 46.85 18.38
C SER A 246 -8.95 47.15 17.18
N SER A 247 -8.75 48.30 16.53
CA SER A 247 -9.51 48.70 15.34
C SER A 247 -9.13 47.85 14.12
N ARG A 248 -7.85 47.47 13.97
CA ARG A 248 -7.42 46.52 12.92
C ARG A 248 -8.01 45.13 13.13
N VAL A 249 -8.01 44.64 14.36
CA VAL A 249 -8.67 43.37 14.71
C VAL A 249 -10.15 43.43 14.33
N GLU A 250 -10.87 44.46 14.75
CA GLU A 250 -12.30 44.63 14.42
C GLU A 250 -12.56 44.64 12.90
N LEU A 251 -11.72 45.34 12.13
CA LEU A 251 -11.81 45.36 10.67
C LEU A 251 -11.61 43.97 10.07
N LEU A 252 -10.54 43.27 10.44
CA LEU A 252 -10.20 41.94 9.91
C LEU A 252 -11.28 40.91 10.25
N GLU A 253 -11.77 40.92 11.50
CA GLU A 253 -12.85 40.07 11.99
C GLU A 253 -14.13 40.28 11.16
N ARG A 254 -14.54 41.54 10.96
CA ARG A 254 -15.70 41.88 10.15
C ARG A 254 -15.55 41.44 8.70
N THR A 255 -14.36 41.58 8.11
CA THR A 255 -14.08 41.13 6.75
C THR A 255 -14.16 39.61 6.64
N LEU A 256 -13.60 38.88 7.61
CA LEU A 256 -13.65 37.41 7.65
C LEU A 256 -15.09 36.90 7.82
N ASP A 257 -15.94 37.59 8.58
CA ASP A 257 -17.37 37.28 8.65
C ASP A 257 -18.08 37.45 7.30
N GLY A 258 -17.77 38.53 6.58
CA GLY A 258 -18.30 38.76 5.25
C GLY A 258 -17.86 37.67 4.25
N ILE A 259 -16.59 37.26 4.29
CA ILE A 259 -16.06 36.15 3.48
C ILE A 259 -16.79 34.85 3.84
N ALA A 260 -16.91 34.51 5.13
CA ALA A 260 -17.60 33.31 5.59
C ALA A 260 -19.06 33.28 5.12
N GLN A 261 -19.76 34.43 5.16
CA GLN A 261 -21.11 34.55 4.63
C GLN A 261 -21.13 34.36 3.10
N CYS A 262 -20.24 35.01 2.36
CA CYS A 262 -20.13 34.89 0.91
C CYS A 262 -19.93 33.44 0.45
N LEU A 263 -19.06 32.70 1.14
CA LEU A 263 -18.78 31.28 0.89
C LEU A 263 -19.98 30.40 1.18
N ARG A 264 -20.65 30.57 2.33
CA ARG A 264 -21.85 29.80 2.70
C ARG A 264 -23.01 30.02 1.73
N GLU A 265 -23.18 31.25 1.26
CA GLU A 265 -24.21 31.61 0.29
C GLU A 265 -23.81 31.32 -1.17
N GLN A 266 -22.58 30.85 -1.42
CA GLN A 266 -22.03 30.57 -2.74
C GLN A 266 -22.15 31.78 -3.70
N ARG A 267 -21.94 33.00 -3.19
CA ARG A 267 -22.10 34.25 -3.97
C ARG A 267 -20.98 34.45 -4.98
N SER A 268 -19.74 34.18 -4.60
CA SER A 268 -18.55 34.39 -5.44
C SER A 268 -18.01 33.13 -6.10
N MET A 269 -18.38 31.94 -5.61
CA MET A 269 -17.89 30.67 -6.14
C MET A 269 -19.03 29.70 -6.45
N ALA A 270 -18.92 28.98 -7.55
CA ALA A 270 -19.82 27.90 -7.92
C ALA A 270 -18.98 26.66 -8.14
N PHE A 271 -19.27 25.55 -7.46
CA PHE A 271 -18.66 24.27 -7.79
C PHE A 271 -19.59 23.52 -8.74
N ARG A 272 -19.54 23.85 -10.03
CA ARG A 272 -20.41 23.24 -11.05
C ARG A 272 -19.63 22.79 -12.25
N GLU A 273 -19.84 21.53 -12.62
CA GLU A 273 -19.27 20.93 -13.83
C GLU A 273 -19.86 21.63 -15.06
N ILE A 274 -19.00 22.10 -15.96
CA ILE A 274 -19.41 22.77 -17.20
C ILE A 274 -18.90 22.08 -18.45
N LEU A 275 -17.76 21.38 -18.38
CA LEU A 275 -17.18 20.69 -19.53
C LEU A 275 -16.68 19.31 -19.10
N ARG A 276 -16.77 18.34 -20.01
CA ARG A 276 -16.00 17.09 -19.96
C ARG A 276 -15.16 16.99 -21.21
N CYS A 277 -13.93 16.51 -21.06
CA CYS A 277 -13.02 16.22 -22.14
C CYS A 277 -12.68 14.73 -22.15
N ASN A 278 -12.81 14.09 -23.31
CA ASN A 278 -12.25 12.77 -23.60
C ASN A 278 -11.27 12.92 -24.78
N TRP A 279 -10.37 11.96 -24.97
CA TRP A 279 -9.54 11.90 -26.18
C TRP A 279 -10.07 10.88 -27.17
N SER A 280 -10.12 11.26 -28.44
CA SER A 280 -10.49 10.36 -29.54
C SER A 280 -9.24 9.76 -30.19
N ALA A 281 -9.17 8.44 -30.34
CA ALA A 281 -8.06 7.84 -31.08
C ALA A 281 -8.21 8.09 -32.59
N SER A 282 -9.44 8.08 -33.09
CA SER A 282 -9.75 8.37 -34.50
C SER A 282 -9.32 9.78 -34.93
N HIS A 283 -9.54 10.79 -34.08
CA HIS A 283 -9.21 12.18 -34.38
C HIS A 283 -7.85 12.63 -33.83
N LEU A 284 -7.33 11.96 -32.81
CA LEU A 284 -6.11 12.32 -32.07
C LEU A 284 -6.15 13.74 -31.49
N ARG A 285 -7.34 14.11 -30.99
CA ARG A 285 -7.67 15.43 -30.42
C ARG A 285 -8.66 15.28 -29.26
N PRO A 286 -8.73 16.28 -28.36
CA PRO A 286 -9.77 16.31 -27.32
C PRO A 286 -11.16 16.52 -27.92
N GLU A 287 -12.14 15.81 -27.36
CA GLU A 287 -13.56 15.94 -27.66
C GLU A 287 -14.29 16.58 -26.46
N TRP A 288 -14.75 17.81 -26.68
CA TRP A 288 -15.35 18.66 -25.66
C TRP A 288 -16.86 18.45 -25.58
N HIS A 289 -17.35 18.08 -24.39
CA HIS A 289 -18.76 17.86 -24.10
C HIS A 289 -19.25 18.91 -23.10
N PHE A 290 -20.14 19.79 -23.56
CA PHE A 290 -20.69 20.89 -22.75
C PHE A 290 -21.88 20.40 -21.93
N GLN A 291 -21.88 20.69 -20.63
CA GLN A 291 -23.03 20.42 -19.77
C GLN A 291 -24.20 21.37 -20.06
N PRO A 292 -25.46 21.05 -19.68
CA PRO A 292 -26.59 21.95 -19.93
C PRO A 292 -26.48 23.32 -19.25
N THR A 293 -25.85 23.39 -18.07
CA THR A 293 -25.64 24.65 -17.34
C THR A 293 -24.28 25.24 -17.73
N GLN A 294 -24.29 26.42 -18.36
CA GLN A 294 -23.09 27.13 -18.80
C GLN A 294 -23.07 28.56 -18.24
N PHE A 295 -21.88 29.14 -18.07
CA PHE A 295 -21.67 30.47 -17.51
C PHE A 295 -21.05 31.41 -18.54
N VAL A 296 -21.76 31.64 -19.65
CA VAL A 296 -21.24 32.33 -20.86
C VAL A 296 -20.74 33.76 -20.64
N ALA A 297 -21.06 34.38 -19.50
CA ALA A 297 -20.53 35.69 -19.12
C ALA A 297 -19.07 35.65 -18.64
N LEU A 298 -18.51 34.46 -18.41
CA LEU A 298 -17.12 34.23 -18.03
C LEU A 298 -16.23 34.02 -19.27
N PRO A 299 -14.92 34.31 -19.19
CA PRO A 299 -14.01 34.34 -20.34
C PRO A 299 -13.53 32.95 -20.83
N PHE A 300 -14.33 31.89 -20.61
CA PHE A 300 -13.97 30.50 -20.91
C PHE A 300 -14.51 29.99 -22.25
N TYR A 301 -15.16 30.82 -23.05
CA TYR A 301 -15.87 30.41 -24.27
C TYR A 301 -15.27 31.06 -25.52
N THR A 302 -13.95 30.99 -25.67
CA THR A 302 -13.20 31.54 -26.81
C THR A 302 -12.29 30.49 -27.42
N THR A 303 -11.99 30.61 -28.72
CA THR A 303 -11.07 29.69 -29.41
C THR A 303 -9.70 29.66 -28.73
N ALA A 304 -9.13 30.82 -28.41
CA ALA A 304 -7.82 30.92 -27.75
C ALA A 304 -7.79 30.20 -26.39
N PHE A 305 -8.89 30.23 -25.63
CA PHE A 305 -8.98 29.49 -24.38
C PHE A 305 -9.02 27.98 -24.59
N PHE A 306 -9.78 27.50 -25.58
CA PHE A 306 -9.83 26.08 -25.91
C PHE A 306 -8.53 25.55 -26.50
N ASP A 307 -7.78 26.36 -27.25
CA ASP A 307 -6.43 26.01 -27.72
C ASP A 307 -5.46 25.83 -26.54
N ALA A 308 -5.53 26.74 -25.55
CA ALA A 308 -4.73 26.61 -24.32
C ALA A 308 -5.16 25.40 -23.48
N LEU A 309 -6.46 25.13 -23.39
CA LEU A 309 -7.00 23.96 -22.71
C LEU A 309 -6.56 22.65 -23.39
N GLU A 310 -6.55 22.57 -24.73
CA GLU A 310 -6.06 21.41 -25.46
C GLU A 310 -4.58 21.11 -25.15
N ALA A 311 -3.74 22.15 -25.05
CA ALA A 311 -2.34 21.99 -24.65
C ALA A 311 -2.19 21.50 -23.21
N ILE A 312 -3.03 21.96 -22.29
CA ILE A 312 -3.08 21.49 -20.90
C ILE A 312 -3.56 20.04 -20.83
N GLU A 313 -4.64 19.70 -21.54
CA GLU A 313 -5.22 18.36 -21.61
C GLU A 313 -4.21 17.33 -22.11
N TRP A 314 -3.45 17.68 -23.15
CA TRP A 314 -2.40 16.83 -23.66
C TRP A 314 -1.40 16.47 -22.56
N ARG A 315 -0.96 17.44 -21.77
CA ARG A 315 0.01 17.22 -20.68
C ARG A 315 -0.59 16.42 -19.53
N VAL A 316 -1.84 16.70 -19.16
CA VAL A 316 -2.56 16.02 -18.08
C VAL A 316 -2.81 14.55 -18.41
N GLN A 317 -3.18 14.25 -19.65
CA GLN A 317 -3.46 12.87 -20.08
C GLN A 317 -2.19 12.11 -20.44
N PHE A 318 -1.18 12.75 -21.06
CA PHE A 318 0.10 12.10 -21.37
C PHE A 318 0.95 11.82 -20.13
N GLN A 319 0.89 12.69 -19.12
CA GLN A 319 1.58 12.52 -17.84
C GLN A 319 0.58 12.58 -16.69
N PRO A 320 -0.17 11.50 -16.44
CA PRO A 320 -1.09 11.43 -15.32
C PRO A 320 -0.30 11.49 -14.01
N CYS A 321 -0.57 12.49 -13.18
CA CYS A 321 0.13 12.71 -11.91
C CYS A 321 -0.73 12.38 -10.69
N SER A 322 -2.06 12.53 -10.81
CA SER A 322 -2.99 12.28 -9.71
C SER A 322 -3.07 10.80 -9.35
N PRO A 323 -2.98 10.43 -8.06
CA PRO A 323 -3.19 9.05 -7.62
C PRO A 323 -4.54 8.49 -8.08
N LEU A 324 -5.59 9.32 -8.08
CA LEU A 324 -6.92 8.91 -8.52
C LEU A 324 -6.96 8.66 -10.04
N GLN A 325 -6.37 9.56 -10.82
CA GLN A 325 -6.29 9.41 -12.28
C GLN A 325 -5.52 8.14 -12.64
N ARG A 326 -4.34 7.93 -12.03
CA ARG A 326 -3.53 6.73 -12.22
C ARG A 326 -4.28 5.45 -11.86
N LYS A 327 -4.93 5.42 -10.69
CA LYS A 327 -5.72 4.28 -10.24
C LYS A 327 -6.83 3.92 -11.21
N GLN A 328 -7.53 4.92 -11.76
CA GLN A 328 -8.62 4.69 -12.72
C GLN A 328 -8.14 4.38 -14.14
N LEU A 329 -6.92 4.78 -14.50
CA LEU A 329 -6.28 4.37 -15.76
C LEU A 329 -5.73 2.94 -15.68
N GLU A 330 -5.50 2.41 -14.48
CA GLU A 330 -4.77 1.16 -14.27
C GLU A 330 -5.38 -0.04 -15.01
N SER A 331 -6.70 -0.21 -14.97
CA SER A 331 -7.36 -1.31 -15.68
C SER A 331 -7.30 -1.15 -17.20
N THR A 332 -7.45 0.07 -17.72
CA THR A 332 -7.28 0.36 -19.16
C THR A 332 -5.84 0.06 -19.61
N LEU A 333 -4.84 0.50 -18.84
CA LEU A 333 -3.43 0.27 -19.14
C LEU A 333 -3.07 -1.22 -19.06
N LEU A 334 -3.65 -1.95 -18.10
CA LEU A 334 -3.49 -3.41 -18.03
C LEU A 334 -4.08 -4.09 -19.26
N ALA A 335 -5.31 -3.77 -19.65
CA ALA A 335 -5.93 -4.35 -20.84
C ALA A 335 -5.11 -4.09 -22.11
N GLN A 336 -4.52 -2.90 -22.22
CA GLN A 336 -3.58 -2.56 -23.30
C GLN A 336 -2.29 -3.40 -23.25
N ALA A 337 -1.73 -3.65 -22.07
CA ALA A 337 -0.55 -4.50 -21.89
C ALA A 337 -0.85 -5.98 -22.21
N GLU A 338 -2.00 -6.50 -21.77
CA GLU A 338 -2.47 -7.85 -22.11
C GLU A 338 -2.68 -8.01 -23.62
N LEU A 339 -3.24 -6.99 -24.30
CA LEU A 339 -3.39 -6.99 -25.76
C LEU A 339 -2.02 -7.02 -26.46
N LEU A 340 -1.06 -6.21 -26.00
CA LEU A 340 0.31 -6.19 -26.52
C LEU A 340 0.98 -7.57 -26.41
N ALA A 341 0.81 -8.26 -25.28
CA ALA A 341 1.36 -9.59 -25.07
C ALA A 341 0.75 -10.65 -26.01
N ARG A 342 -0.50 -10.43 -26.44
CA ARG A 342 -1.26 -11.37 -27.28
C ARG A 342 -1.16 -11.10 -28.78
N LEU A 343 -0.60 -9.97 -29.21
CA LEU A 343 -0.49 -9.60 -30.64
C LEU A 343 -0.06 -10.74 -31.58
N PRO A 344 0.94 -11.59 -31.24
CA PRO A 344 1.37 -12.68 -32.12
C PRO A 344 0.30 -13.77 -32.37
N PHE A 345 -0.71 -13.85 -31.51
CA PHE A 345 -1.77 -14.87 -31.54
C PHE A 345 -3.09 -14.36 -32.11
N ILE A 346 -3.22 -13.05 -32.35
CA ILE A 346 -4.46 -12.44 -32.84
C ILE A 346 -4.54 -12.55 -34.37
N PRO A 347 -5.65 -13.09 -34.92
CA PRO A 347 -5.87 -13.13 -36.36
C PRO A 347 -5.82 -11.73 -37.01
N ALA A 348 -5.20 -11.64 -38.19
CA ALA A 348 -4.98 -10.37 -38.88
C ALA A 348 -6.26 -9.59 -39.21
N ASP A 349 -7.38 -10.29 -39.44
CA ASP A 349 -8.70 -9.72 -39.71
C ASP A 349 -9.38 -9.12 -38.47
N GLN A 350 -8.97 -9.51 -37.27
CA GLN A 350 -9.48 -8.97 -36.00
C GLN A 350 -8.53 -7.93 -35.38
N LEU A 351 -7.23 -8.04 -35.66
CA LEU A 351 -6.18 -7.25 -35.04
C LEU A 351 -6.40 -5.74 -35.17
N GLN A 352 -6.74 -5.27 -36.37
CA GLN A 352 -6.95 -3.84 -36.61
C GLN A 352 -8.08 -3.27 -35.74
N ALA A 353 -9.23 -3.97 -35.64
CA ALA A 353 -10.38 -3.55 -34.84
C ALA A 353 -10.03 -3.51 -33.34
N GLN A 354 -9.39 -4.56 -32.82
CA GLN A 354 -9.00 -4.60 -31.40
C GLN A 354 -8.00 -3.49 -31.03
N LEU A 355 -7.06 -3.16 -31.93
CA LEU A 355 -6.12 -2.05 -31.73
C LEU A 355 -6.85 -0.69 -31.70
N PHE A 356 -7.82 -0.47 -32.57
CA PHE A 356 -8.64 0.75 -32.53
C PHE A 356 -9.46 0.85 -31.25
N ASP A 357 -10.22 -0.20 -30.90
CA ASP A 357 -11.06 -0.21 -29.70
C ASP A 357 -10.23 0.06 -28.43
N SER A 358 -9.03 -0.53 -28.36
CA SER A 358 -8.10 -0.35 -27.24
C SER A 358 -7.51 1.06 -27.16
N LEU A 359 -7.20 1.68 -28.31
CA LEU A 359 -6.70 3.05 -28.35
C LEU A 359 -7.80 4.09 -28.13
N ASP A 360 -9.06 3.82 -28.52
CA ASP A 360 -10.20 4.69 -28.23
C ASP A 360 -10.47 4.81 -26.72
N ALA A 361 -10.15 3.77 -25.93
CA ALA A 361 -10.20 3.85 -24.47
C ALA A 361 -9.12 4.78 -23.89
N TYR A 362 -7.90 4.76 -24.44
CA TYR A 362 -6.80 5.64 -24.04
C TYR A 362 -5.67 5.70 -25.10
N PRO A 363 -5.54 6.79 -25.89
CA PRO A 363 -4.69 6.79 -27.09
C PRO A 363 -3.21 7.06 -26.83
N PHE A 364 -2.75 7.09 -25.57
CA PHE A 364 -1.41 7.51 -25.19
C PHE A 364 -0.40 6.36 -25.05
N ASN A 365 -0.70 5.20 -25.63
CA ASN A 365 0.17 4.03 -25.62
C ASN A 365 0.97 3.92 -26.92
N ALA A 366 2.24 4.32 -26.87
CA ALA A 366 3.11 4.37 -28.05
C ALA A 366 3.34 2.99 -28.72
N GLN A 367 3.29 1.90 -27.95
CA GLN A 367 3.50 0.54 -28.48
C GLN A 367 2.28 0.07 -29.26
N LEU A 368 1.07 0.30 -28.75
CA LEU A 368 -0.16 -0.02 -29.49
C LEU A 368 -0.33 0.87 -30.73
N VAL A 369 0.02 2.16 -30.63
CA VAL A 369 0.04 3.05 -31.79
C VAL A 369 0.99 2.53 -32.87
N ALA A 370 2.16 2.00 -32.49
CA ALA A 370 3.10 1.41 -33.44
C ALA A 370 2.53 0.13 -34.10
N ALA A 371 1.85 -0.72 -33.33
CA ALA A 371 1.20 -1.92 -33.87
C ALA A 371 0.07 -1.54 -34.86
N LEU A 372 -0.74 -0.52 -34.54
CA LEU A 372 -1.78 -0.03 -35.43
C LEU A 372 -1.20 0.61 -36.70
N GLU A 373 -0.15 1.41 -36.57
CA GLU A 373 0.60 1.97 -37.71
C GLU A 373 1.02 0.87 -38.69
N GLN A 374 1.60 -0.23 -38.19
CA GLN A 374 2.02 -1.37 -39.02
C GLN A 374 0.84 -2.08 -39.69
N CYS A 375 -0.28 -2.24 -38.98
CA CYS A 375 -1.51 -2.81 -39.55
C CYS A 375 -2.06 -1.95 -40.68
N LEU A 376 -2.11 -0.63 -40.49
CA LEU A 376 -2.59 0.33 -41.50
C LEU A 376 -1.70 0.38 -42.74
N VAL A 377 -0.37 0.31 -42.57
CA VAL A 377 0.58 0.20 -43.69
C VAL A 377 0.32 -1.08 -44.48
N SER A 378 0.16 -2.20 -43.78
CA SER A 378 -0.10 -3.51 -44.41
C SER A 378 -1.45 -3.55 -45.15
N ALA A 379 -2.44 -2.79 -44.68
CA ALA A 379 -3.75 -2.62 -45.32
C ALA A 379 -3.76 -1.59 -46.46
N GLY A 380 -2.64 -0.90 -46.74
CA GLY A 380 -2.54 0.12 -47.80
C GLY A 380 -3.15 1.49 -47.43
N LEU A 381 -3.40 1.76 -46.15
CA LEU A 381 -4.02 3.00 -45.64
C LEU A 381 -2.96 4.04 -45.25
N SER A 382 -2.12 4.45 -46.21
CA SER A 382 -0.91 5.26 -45.98
C SER A 382 -1.15 6.60 -45.26
N GLU A 383 -2.25 7.30 -45.57
CA GLU A 383 -2.56 8.60 -44.94
C GLU A 383 -2.88 8.44 -43.44
N GLN A 384 -3.64 7.42 -43.08
CA GLN A 384 -3.96 7.12 -41.69
C GLN A 384 -2.70 6.66 -40.94
N ALA A 385 -1.89 5.79 -41.54
CA ALA A 385 -0.63 5.34 -40.97
C ALA A 385 0.30 6.53 -40.67
N GLN A 386 0.40 7.52 -41.58
CA GLN A 386 1.21 8.71 -41.37
C GLN A 386 0.72 9.56 -40.18
N ARG A 387 -0.60 9.69 -39.99
CA ARG A 387 -1.18 10.38 -38.82
C ARG A 387 -0.77 9.70 -37.50
N TYR A 388 -0.86 8.37 -37.43
CA TYR A 388 -0.45 7.61 -36.25
C TYR A 388 1.07 7.60 -36.04
N ALA A 389 1.87 7.63 -37.10
CA ALA A 389 3.33 7.78 -36.99
C ALA A 389 3.73 9.13 -36.34
N GLN A 390 3.07 10.22 -36.74
CA GLN A 390 3.27 11.54 -36.12
C GLN A 390 2.84 11.54 -34.64
N TRP A 391 1.73 10.87 -34.33
CA TRP A 391 1.27 10.71 -32.95
C TRP A 391 2.26 9.92 -32.10
N ARG A 392 2.76 8.79 -32.60
CA ARG A 392 3.79 7.98 -31.94
C ARG A 392 5.04 8.80 -31.63
N GLN A 393 5.46 9.68 -32.55
CA GLN A 393 6.58 10.59 -32.32
C GLN A 393 6.29 11.58 -31.18
N ARG A 394 5.07 12.09 -31.07
CA ARG A 394 4.65 12.97 -29.96
C ARG A 394 4.64 12.26 -28.60
N LEU A 395 4.39 10.95 -28.58
CA LEU A 395 4.36 10.14 -27.35
C LEU A 395 5.75 9.74 -26.83
N GLN A 396 6.84 10.13 -27.50
CA GLN A 396 8.20 9.83 -27.03
C GLN A 396 8.51 10.55 -25.71
N GLY A 397 9.25 9.87 -24.81
CA GLY A 397 9.66 10.44 -23.51
C GLY A 397 8.56 10.41 -22.43
N ALA A 398 7.55 9.56 -22.60
CA ALA A 398 6.57 9.26 -21.56
C ALA A 398 7.23 8.54 -20.36
N ASP A 399 6.79 8.87 -19.15
CA ASP A 399 7.11 8.07 -17.97
C ASP A 399 6.34 6.74 -18.03
N ASP A 400 6.91 5.67 -17.48
CA ASP A 400 6.24 4.38 -17.39
C ASP A 400 5.18 4.39 -16.27
N VAL A 401 4.01 4.95 -16.57
CA VAL A 401 2.88 5.04 -15.64
C VAL A 401 2.38 3.65 -15.25
N PHE A 402 2.28 2.75 -16.23
CA PHE A 402 1.74 1.41 -16.01
C PHE A 402 2.69 0.57 -15.17
N GLY A 403 3.97 0.45 -15.54
CA GLY A 403 4.94 -0.37 -14.80
C GLY A 403 5.15 0.06 -13.35
N ASN A 404 4.83 1.31 -13.01
CA ASN A 404 4.85 1.81 -11.63
C ASN A 404 3.56 1.54 -10.83
N SER A 405 2.44 1.21 -11.49
CA SER A 405 1.19 0.80 -10.86
C SER A 405 1.27 -0.61 -10.24
N GLN A 406 0.30 -0.99 -9.41
CA GLN A 406 0.27 -2.33 -8.82
C GLN A 406 0.09 -3.40 -9.91
N SER A 407 -0.88 -3.22 -10.79
CA SER A 407 -1.17 -4.14 -11.89
C SER A 407 -0.02 -4.24 -12.87
N GLY A 408 0.70 -3.15 -13.16
CA GLY A 408 1.88 -3.21 -14.03
C GLY A 408 3.04 -3.97 -13.43
N ARG A 409 3.27 -3.87 -12.11
CA ARG A 409 4.28 -4.69 -11.43
C ARG A 409 3.87 -6.17 -11.43
N LEU A 410 2.61 -6.48 -11.15
CA LEU A 410 2.10 -7.85 -11.19
C LEU A 410 2.12 -8.45 -12.60
N HIS A 411 1.77 -7.66 -13.61
CA HIS A 411 1.92 -8.03 -15.01
C HIS A 411 3.39 -8.32 -15.34
N ALA A 412 4.33 -7.51 -14.85
CA ALA A 412 5.75 -7.79 -15.01
C ALA A 412 6.17 -9.11 -14.34
N VAL A 413 5.64 -9.44 -13.16
CA VAL A 413 5.87 -10.74 -12.48
C VAL A 413 5.36 -11.92 -13.31
N LEU A 414 4.18 -11.82 -13.95
CA LEU A 414 3.66 -12.88 -14.85
C LEU A 414 4.56 -13.17 -16.04
N HIS A 415 5.26 -12.15 -16.52
CA HIS A 415 6.11 -12.20 -17.70
C HIS A 415 7.60 -12.23 -17.36
N GLU A 416 7.94 -12.34 -16.07
CA GLU A 416 9.32 -12.44 -15.63
C GLU A 416 9.95 -13.71 -16.20
N GLN A 417 11.15 -13.56 -16.76
CA GLN A 417 11.95 -14.69 -17.22
C GLN A 417 12.93 -15.04 -16.10
N GLY A 418 12.94 -16.30 -15.70
CA GLY A 418 13.93 -16.82 -14.75
C GLY A 418 15.35 -16.83 -15.35
N ALA A 419 16.29 -17.46 -14.64
CA ALA A 419 17.68 -17.56 -15.08
C ALA A 419 17.87 -18.25 -16.45
N SER A 420 16.86 -19.01 -16.91
CA SER A 420 16.83 -19.65 -18.22
C SER A 420 15.62 -19.16 -19.02
N SER A 421 15.80 -18.94 -20.31
CA SER A 421 14.69 -18.58 -21.19
C SER A 421 13.69 -19.74 -21.31
N PRO A 422 12.41 -19.49 -21.66
CA PRO A 422 11.43 -20.55 -21.89
C PRO A 422 11.92 -21.60 -22.92
N GLU A 423 12.68 -21.17 -23.93
CA GLU A 423 13.28 -22.05 -24.93
C GLU A 423 14.34 -22.98 -24.32
N GLN A 424 15.19 -22.45 -23.43
CA GLN A 424 16.20 -23.24 -22.72
C GLN A 424 15.56 -24.24 -21.75
N GLN A 425 14.53 -23.83 -21.01
CA GLN A 425 13.78 -24.72 -20.12
C GLN A 425 13.11 -25.86 -20.89
N LEU A 426 12.49 -25.52 -22.04
CA LEU A 426 11.85 -26.51 -22.90
C LEU A 426 12.88 -27.49 -23.48
N GLN A 427 14.06 -27.01 -23.90
CA GLN A 427 15.13 -27.88 -24.38
C GLN A 427 15.62 -28.82 -23.28
N ALA A 428 15.85 -28.32 -22.06
CA ALA A 428 16.27 -29.16 -20.93
C ALA A 428 15.23 -30.25 -20.58
N LEU A 429 13.94 -29.92 -20.69
CA LEU A 429 12.86 -30.89 -20.52
C LEU A 429 12.86 -31.93 -21.63
N GLN A 430 13.06 -31.52 -22.89
CA GLN A 430 13.16 -32.44 -24.04
C GLN A 430 14.32 -33.43 -23.88
N ASP A 431 15.49 -32.93 -23.48
CA ASP A 431 16.69 -33.76 -23.25
C ASP A 431 16.47 -34.80 -22.15
N ALA A 432 15.55 -34.54 -21.22
CA ALA A 432 15.18 -35.42 -20.11
C ALA A 432 13.87 -36.21 -20.33
N GLY A 433 13.42 -36.37 -21.59
CA GLY A 433 12.23 -37.19 -21.91
C GLY A 433 10.90 -36.43 -21.97
N GLY A 434 10.96 -35.10 -22.07
CA GLY A 434 9.82 -34.21 -22.36
C GLY A 434 9.08 -33.66 -21.13
N GLY A 435 9.54 -33.93 -19.91
CA GLY A 435 8.92 -33.47 -18.67
C GLY A 435 7.67 -34.25 -18.22
N PRO A 436 7.09 -33.90 -17.06
CA PRO A 436 5.92 -34.58 -16.49
C PRO A 436 4.64 -34.34 -17.32
N LEU A 437 3.83 -35.37 -17.50
CA LEU A 437 2.49 -35.22 -18.07
C LEU A 437 1.53 -34.62 -17.04
N LEU A 438 1.09 -33.39 -17.29
CA LEU A 438 0.15 -32.69 -16.41
C LEU A 438 -1.30 -32.98 -16.82
N ARG A 439 -2.14 -33.34 -15.86
CA ARG A 439 -3.59 -33.47 -16.00
C ARG A 439 -4.25 -32.23 -15.42
N ILE A 440 -4.95 -31.47 -16.25
CA ILE A 440 -5.71 -30.31 -15.81
C ILE A 440 -7.19 -30.69 -15.83
N VAL A 441 -7.88 -30.42 -14.73
CA VAL A 441 -9.32 -30.62 -14.59
C VAL A 441 -9.94 -29.24 -14.45
N LEU A 442 -10.73 -28.82 -15.44
CA LEU A 442 -11.50 -27.58 -15.40
C LEU A 442 -12.95 -27.86 -15.04
N LEU A 443 -13.41 -27.24 -13.96
CA LEU A 443 -14.80 -27.26 -13.51
C LEU A 443 -15.57 -26.08 -14.13
N ASP A 444 -16.44 -26.40 -15.07
CA ASP A 444 -17.40 -25.47 -15.68
C ASP A 444 -18.83 -25.82 -15.24
N LEU A 445 -19.05 -25.79 -13.92
CA LEU A 445 -20.33 -26.22 -13.34
C LEU A 445 -21.45 -25.22 -13.59
N ASP A 446 -21.11 -23.95 -13.79
CA ASP A 446 -22.05 -22.87 -14.11
C ASP A 446 -22.45 -22.87 -15.61
N GLY A 447 -21.75 -23.64 -16.45
CA GLY A 447 -21.99 -23.70 -17.90
C GLY A 447 -21.63 -22.39 -18.62
N ASP A 448 -20.62 -21.67 -18.13
CA ASP A 448 -20.21 -20.37 -18.65
C ASP A 448 -19.16 -20.56 -19.76
N ILE A 449 -19.64 -20.55 -21.00
CA ILE A 449 -18.83 -20.77 -22.19
C ILE A 449 -17.76 -19.67 -22.35
N GLU A 450 -18.05 -18.43 -21.97
CA GLU A 450 -17.10 -17.33 -22.10
C GLU A 450 -15.93 -17.51 -21.13
N ARG A 451 -16.22 -17.81 -19.86
CA ARG A 451 -15.21 -18.14 -18.85
C ARG A 451 -14.40 -19.37 -19.24
N LEU A 452 -15.06 -20.40 -19.76
CA LEU A 452 -14.38 -21.60 -20.24
C LEU A 452 -13.41 -21.27 -21.38
N GLN A 453 -13.82 -20.44 -22.34
CA GLN A 453 -12.97 -20.05 -23.47
C GLN A 453 -11.71 -19.33 -22.99
N VAL A 454 -11.80 -18.43 -22.00
CA VAL A 454 -10.64 -17.74 -21.40
C VAL A 454 -9.61 -18.74 -20.85
N SER A 455 -10.07 -19.77 -20.14
CA SER A 455 -9.19 -20.82 -19.61
C SER A 455 -8.57 -21.68 -20.71
N LEU A 456 -9.32 -22.01 -21.75
CA LEU A 456 -8.81 -22.76 -22.90
C LEU A 456 -7.72 -21.96 -23.63
N ASP A 457 -8.02 -20.72 -24.02
CA ASP A 457 -7.12 -19.87 -24.80
C ASP A 457 -5.76 -19.72 -24.08
N SER A 458 -5.77 -19.37 -22.79
CA SER A 458 -4.53 -19.20 -22.02
C SER A 458 -3.70 -20.47 -21.88
N LEU A 459 -4.32 -21.64 -21.73
CA LEU A 459 -3.61 -22.93 -21.73
C LEU A 459 -2.98 -23.25 -23.08
N PHE A 460 -3.69 -22.95 -24.17
CA PHE A 460 -3.20 -23.23 -25.51
C PHE A 460 -2.15 -22.23 -25.99
N GLU A 461 -2.20 -20.99 -25.52
CA GLU A 461 -1.19 -19.94 -25.73
C GLU A 461 0.10 -20.25 -24.92
N GLY A 462 0.00 -20.80 -23.70
CA GLY A 462 1.13 -21.05 -22.79
C GLY A 462 2.23 -22.00 -23.31
N HIS A 463 3.47 -21.85 -22.85
CA HIS A 463 4.65 -22.49 -23.47
C HIS A 463 4.73 -24.02 -23.28
N TYR A 464 4.21 -24.56 -22.17
CA TYR A 464 4.27 -26.00 -21.89
C TYR A 464 3.11 -26.76 -22.55
N LYS A 465 3.42 -27.61 -23.54
CA LYS A 465 2.39 -28.32 -24.34
C LYS A 465 2.09 -29.75 -23.88
N ARG A 466 2.85 -30.32 -22.93
CA ARG A 466 2.68 -31.71 -22.45
C ARG A 466 1.64 -31.80 -21.32
N PHE A 467 0.40 -31.44 -21.64
CA PHE A 467 -0.74 -31.59 -20.74
C PHE A 467 -1.90 -32.34 -21.41
N ARG A 468 -2.84 -32.81 -20.59
CA ARG A 468 -4.17 -33.28 -20.99
C ARG A 468 -5.22 -32.55 -20.17
N LEU A 469 -6.28 -32.10 -20.84
CA LEU A 469 -7.34 -31.32 -20.24
C LEU A 469 -8.64 -32.14 -20.19
N VAL A 470 -9.29 -32.12 -19.04
CA VAL A 470 -10.64 -32.62 -18.84
C VAL A 470 -11.52 -31.45 -18.42
N VAL A 471 -12.58 -31.18 -19.17
CA VAL A 471 -13.59 -30.17 -18.84
C VAL A 471 -14.83 -30.89 -18.31
N LEU A 472 -15.15 -30.65 -17.05
CA LEU A 472 -16.38 -31.12 -16.41
C LEU A 472 -17.42 -30.00 -16.52
N THR A 473 -18.50 -30.24 -17.25
CA THR A 473 -19.51 -29.20 -17.52
C THR A 473 -20.92 -29.72 -17.32
N THR A 474 -21.84 -28.85 -16.90
CA THR A 474 -23.26 -29.18 -16.75
C THR A 474 -24.03 -29.03 -18.08
N VAL A 475 -23.47 -28.27 -19.03
CA VAL A 475 -24.06 -28.07 -20.36
C VAL A 475 -23.64 -29.18 -21.33
N GLN A 476 -24.43 -29.37 -22.39
CA GLN A 476 -24.09 -30.33 -23.43
C GLN A 476 -22.85 -29.82 -24.19
N PRO A 477 -21.76 -30.61 -24.29
CA PRO A 477 -20.55 -30.18 -25.00
C PRO A 477 -20.83 -29.89 -26.49
N PRO A 478 -20.18 -28.89 -27.08
CA PRO A 478 -20.40 -28.52 -28.48
C PRO A 478 -19.89 -29.59 -29.47
N VAL A 479 -18.93 -30.43 -29.05
CA VAL A 479 -18.35 -31.50 -29.86
C VAL A 479 -18.15 -32.75 -29.00
N ALA A 480 -18.48 -33.93 -29.54
CA ALA A 480 -18.16 -35.20 -28.90
C ALA A 480 -16.64 -35.43 -28.91
N THR A 481 -16.06 -35.67 -27.73
CA THR A 481 -14.62 -35.90 -27.56
C THR A 481 -14.39 -37.24 -26.84
N SER A 482 -13.17 -37.73 -26.91
CA SER A 482 -12.71 -38.98 -26.29
C SER A 482 -11.54 -38.74 -25.33
N LEU A 483 -11.23 -39.74 -24.50
CA LEU A 483 -10.10 -39.67 -23.56
C LEU A 483 -8.71 -39.59 -24.24
N HIS A 484 -8.64 -39.87 -25.54
CA HIS A 484 -7.40 -39.78 -26.33
C HIS A 484 -7.16 -38.36 -26.84
N ASP A 485 -8.20 -37.54 -26.90
CA ASP A 485 -8.11 -36.16 -27.34
C ASP A 485 -7.36 -35.31 -26.30
N ARG A 486 -6.75 -34.21 -26.75
CA ARG A 486 -6.03 -33.29 -25.86
C ARG A 486 -6.98 -32.61 -24.86
N VAL A 487 -8.21 -32.37 -25.29
CA VAL A 487 -9.31 -31.83 -24.50
C VAL A 487 -10.45 -32.84 -24.53
N HIS A 488 -10.87 -33.28 -23.36
CA HIS A 488 -12.01 -34.17 -23.20
C HIS A 488 -13.10 -33.48 -22.39
N PHE A 489 -14.30 -33.39 -22.96
CA PHE A 489 -15.48 -32.87 -22.29
C PHE A 489 -16.27 -34.01 -21.67
N LEU A 490 -16.60 -33.87 -20.39
CA LEU A 490 -17.42 -34.80 -19.64
C LEU A 490 -18.62 -34.05 -19.06
N GLN A 491 -19.81 -34.40 -19.54
CA GLN A 491 -21.05 -33.85 -18.99
C GLN A 491 -21.33 -34.47 -17.62
N VAL A 492 -21.58 -33.64 -16.63
CA VAL A 492 -21.81 -34.04 -15.24
C VAL A 492 -22.98 -33.30 -14.62
N GLN A 493 -23.46 -33.80 -13.47
CA GLN A 493 -24.37 -33.05 -12.59
C GLN A 493 -23.54 -32.28 -11.55
N GLU A 494 -23.98 -31.07 -11.24
CA GLU A 494 -23.33 -30.17 -10.27
C GLU A 494 -23.08 -30.85 -8.91
N SER A 495 -24.03 -31.67 -8.44
CA SER A 495 -23.94 -32.34 -7.15
C SER A 495 -23.12 -33.64 -7.15
N SER A 496 -22.70 -34.15 -8.31
CA SER A 496 -22.12 -35.51 -8.41
C SER A 496 -20.99 -35.64 -9.45
N TRP A 497 -20.21 -34.59 -9.69
CA TRP A 497 -19.10 -34.60 -10.66
C TRP A 497 -17.86 -35.41 -10.22
N HIS A 498 -17.65 -35.58 -8.91
CA HIS A 498 -16.46 -36.22 -8.33
C HIS A 498 -16.29 -37.69 -8.77
N GLN A 499 -17.37 -38.47 -8.80
CA GLN A 499 -17.30 -39.91 -9.15
C GLN A 499 -16.88 -40.15 -10.61
N PRO A 500 -17.53 -39.52 -11.61
CA PRO A 500 -17.06 -39.58 -13.01
C PRO A 500 -15.61 -39.14 -13.17
N LEU A 501 -15.20 -38.08 -12.46
CA LEU A 501 -13.81 -37.61 -12.49
C LEU A 501 -12.83 -38.67 -11.96
N MET A 502 -13.13 -39.28 -10.81
CA MET A 502 -12.25 -40.28 -10.21
C MET A 502 -12.07 -41.49 -11.12
N GLN A 503 -13.16 -42.01 -11.71
CA GLN A 503 -13.09 -43.11 -12.68
C GLN A 503 -12.20 -42.75 -13.89
N LEU A 504 -12.28 -41.51 -14.37
CA LEU A 504 -11.45 -41.02 -15.46
C LEU A 504 -9.97 -40.94 -15.06
N LEU A 505 -9.67 -40.38 -13.89
CA LEU A 505 -8.29 -40.23 -13.41
C LEU A 505 -7.62 -41.58 -13.18
N GLU A 506 -8.36 -42.59 -12.71
CA GLU A 506 -7.89 -43.97 -12.59
C GLU A 506 -7.57 -44.59 -13.95
N ALA A 507 -8.46 -44.40 -14.94
CA ALA A 507 -8.36 -45.00 -16.27
C ALA A 507 -7.34 -44.32 -17.21
N THR A 508 -6.72 -43.22 -16.81
CA THR A 508 -5.82 -42.44 -17.66
C THR A 508 -4.43 -42.28 -17.05
N GLU A 509 -3.42 -42.13 -17.91
CA GLU A 509 -2.04 -41.85 -17.50
C GLU A 509 -1.83 -40.34 -17.29
N TRP A 510 -1.08 -40.01 -16.24
CA TRP A 510 -0.62 -38.66 -15.87
C TRP A 510 0.39 -38.77 -14.72
N ASN A 511 1.20 -37.73 -14.52
CA ASN A 511 2.15 -37.65 -13.40
C ASN A 511 1.65 -36.73 -12.29
N TRP A 512 1.03 -35.60 -12.68
CA TRP A 512 0.49 -34.60 -11.75
C TRP A 512 -0.91 -34.19 -12.16
N VAL A 513 -1.78 -33.89 -11.20
CA VAL A 513 -3.14 -33.40 -11.44
C VAL A 513 -3.37 -32.04 -10.77
N MET A 514 -4.00 -31.12 -11.48
CA MET A 514 -4.48 -29.81 -10.98
C MET A 514 -5.99 -29.70 -11.19
N LEU A 515 -6.70 -29.20 -10.18
CA LEU A 515 -8.10 -28.79 -10.28
C LEU A 515 -8.17 -27.26 -10.41
N ALA A 516 -9.02 -26.77 -11.31
CA ALA A 516 -9.28 -25.35 -11.50
C ALA A 516 -10.75 -25.15 -11.92
N ARG A 517 -11.28 -23.94 -11.72
CA ARG A 517 -12.61 -23.53 -12.23
C ARG A 517 -12.48 -22.86 -13.60
N SER A 518 -13.53 -22.90 -14.41
CA SER A 518 -13.59 -22.10 -15.64
C SER A 518 -13.48 -20.60 -15.30
N GLY A 519 -12.80 -19.85 -16.16
CA GLY A 519 -12.54 -18.42 -15.97
C GLY A 519 -11.16 -18.09 -15.40
N VAL A 520 -10.39 -19.09 -14.95
CA VAL A 520 -8.96 -18.88 -14.65
C VAL A 520 -8.16 -18.67 -15.94
N GLN A 521 -7.14 -17.84 -15.89
CA GLN A 521 -6.21 -17.60 -16.99
C GLN A 521 -4.83 -18.12 -16.59
N PHE A 522 -4.31 -19.14 -17.27
CA PHE A 522 -3.01 -19.71 -16.93
C PHE A 522 -1.88 -18.77 -17.34
N ALA A 523 -0.88 -18.62 -16.47
CA ALA A 523 0.29 -17.82 -16.76
C ALA A 523 1.08 -18.47 -17.91
N PRO A 524 1.57 -17.70 -18.92
CA PRO A 524 2.23 -18.27 -20.09
C PRO A 524 3.40 -19.22 -19.77
N ASN A 525 4.18 -18.88 -18.73
CA ASN A 525 5.33 -19.65 -18.27
C ASN A 525 5.04 -20.52 -17.04
N GLY A 526 3.88 -20.40 -16.40
CA GLY A 526 3.60 -21.01 -15.10
C GLY A 526 3.78 -22.53 -15.10
N LEU A 527 3.13 -23.23 -16.04
CA LEU A 527 3.25 -24.69 -16.15
C LEU A 527 4.62 -25.17 -16.65
N LEU A 528 5.33 -24.32 -17.42
CA LEU A 528 6.69 -24.63 -17.87
C LEU A 528 7.67 -24.60 -16.69
N GLN A 529 7.55 -23.57 -15.84
CA GLN A 529 8.33 -23.43 -14.62
C GLN A 529 8.08 -24.62 -13.68
N VAL A 530 6.82 -24.98 -13.45
CA VAL A 530 6.44 -26.18 -12.67
C VAL A 530 7.13 -27.43 -13.23
N ALA A 531 7.02 -27.68 -14.53
CA ALA A 531 7.59 -28.87 -15.16
C ALA A 531 9.12 -28.92 -15.03
N HIS A 532 9.77 -27.76 -15.18
CA HIS A 532 11.21 -27.61 -15.05
C HIS A 532 11.69 -27.85 -13.61
N ASP A 533 11.03 -27.26 -12.61
CA ASP A 533 11.44 -27.38 -11.21
C ASP A 533 11.21 -28.79 -10.67
N LEU A 534 10.10 -29.43 -11.06
CA LEU A 534 9.80 -30.82 -10.71
C LEU A 534 10.80 -31.83 -11.32
N GLN A 535 11.52 -31.46 -12.38
CA GLN A 535 12.58 -32.29 -12.94
C GLN A 535 13.85 -32.27 -12.06
N GLN A 536 14.07 -31.19 -11.31
CA GLN A 536 15.27 -30.99 -10.50
C GLN A 536 15.12 -31.51 -9.07
N VAL A 537 13.89 -31.79 -8.63
CA VAL A 537 13.59 -32.19 -7.26
C VAL A 537 12.90 -33.56 -7.25
N SER A 538 13.28 -34.42 -6.31
CA SER A 538 12.65 -35.73 -6.10
C SER A 538 11.93 -35.77 -4.75
N GLY A 539 10.89 -36.60 -4.63
CA GLY A 539 10.14 -36.76 -3.38
C GLY A 539 9.07 -35.70 -3.11
N CYS A 540 8.79 -34.80 -4.06
CA CYS A 540 7.63 -33.91 -3.98
C CYS A 540 6.33 -34.71 -4.17
N ARG A 541 5.36 -34.49 -3.28
CA ARG A 541 4.03 -35.10 -3.30
C ARG A 541 2.94 -34.11 -3.72
N ALA A 542 3.21 -32.82 -3.48
CA ALA A 542 2.33 -31.74 -3.82
C ALA A 542 3.14 -30.46 -4.06
N VAL A 543 2.74 -29.65 -5.03
CA VAL A 543 3.29 -28.31 -5.23
C VAL A 543 2.16 -27.31 -5.46
N TYR A 544 2.34 -26.10 -4.93
CA TYR A 544 1.46 -24.97 -5.20
C TYR A 544 2.31 -23.79 -5.61
N GLY A 545 1.73 -22.84 -6.34
CA GLY A 545 2.44 -21.61 -6.68
C GLY A 545 1.66 -20.37 -6.27
N ASP A 546 2.20 -19.22 -6.64
CA ASP A 546 1.51 -17.96 -6.43
C ASP A 546 0.29 -17.83 -7.36
N GLU A 547 -0.61 -16.91 -7.02
CA GLU A 547 -1.85 -16.70 -7.76
C GLU A 547 -2.14 -15.20 -7.87
N LEU A 548 -2.52 -14.74 -9.06
CA LEU A 548 -3.04 -13.38 -9.23
C LEU A 548 -4.57 -13.39 -9.20
N GLN A 549 -5.16 -12.26 -8.84
CA GLN A 549 -6.61 -12.05 -8.85
C GLN A 549 -6.95 -10.90 -9.78
N LYS A 550 -7.85 -11.10 -10.74
CA LYS A 550 -8.42 -10.03 -11.57
C LYS A 550 -9.68 -9.50 -10.90
N LEU A 551 -9.61 -8.28 -10.38
CA LEU A 551 -10.69 -7.63 -9.64
C LEU A 551 -11.83 -7.20 -10.58
N ALA A 552 -13.00 -6.90 -10.00
CA ALA A 552 -14.18 -6.48 -10.75
C ALA A 552 -14.00 -5.17 -11.54
N ASP A 553 -13.07 -4.30 -11.11
CA ASP A 553 -12.71 -3.07 -11.83
C ASP A 553 -11.68 -3.29 -12.95
N GLY A 554 -11.26 -4.54 -13.16
CA GLY A 554 -10.29 -4.97 -14.17
C GLY A 554 -8.83 -4.90 -13.73
N THR A 555 -8.51 -4.41 -12.53
CA THR A 555 -7.14 -4.36 -12.00
C THR A 555 -6.67 -5.70 -11.44
N LEU A 556 -5.36 -5.83 -11.16
CA LEU A 556 -4.77 -7.03 -10.55
C LEU A 556 -4.49 -6.85 -9.05
N ASP A 557 -4.82 -7.89 -8.30
CA ASP A 557 -4.32 -8.15 -6.96
C ASP A 557 -3.54 -9.48 -6.95
N SER A 558 -2.95 -9.84 -5.82
CA SER A 558 -2.07 -11.00 -5.73
C SER A 558 -2.18 -11.74 -4.41
N TRP A 559 -2.07 -13.06 -4.50
CA TRP A 559 -1.75 -13.97 -3.41
C TRP A 559 -0.37 -14.57 -3.68
N LEU A 560 0.65 -13.79 -3.35
CA LEU A 560 2.05 -14.22 -3.32
C LEU A 560 2.25 -14.96 -2.00
N ARG A 561 2.14 -16.29 -2.06
CA ARG A 561 2.06 -17.16 -0.90
C ARG A 561 3.47 -17.29 -0.30
N PRO A 562 3.59 -17.48 1.02
CA PRO A 562 4.86 -17.90 1.61
C PRO A 562 5.17 -19.35 1.21
N SER A 563 6.37 -19.82 1.56
CA SER A 563 6.63 -21.26 1.71
C SER A 563 5.62 -21.89 2.66
N PHE A 564 5.48 -23.22 2.61
CA PHE A 564 4.36 -23.93 3.24
C PHE A 564 4.11 -23.48 4.68
N ASN A 565 2.92 -22.94 4.92
CA ASN A 565 2.51 -22.32 6.17
C ASN A 565 1.25 -23.00 6.66
N LEU A 566 1.42 -23.93 7.61
CA LEU A 566 0.35 -24.77 8.11
C LEU A 566 -0.73 -23.93 8.79
N ASP A 567 -0.32 -23.01 9.66
CA ASP A 567 -1.26 -22.20 10.42
C ASP A 567 -2.05 -21.24 9.53
N LEU A 568 -1.40 -20.65 8.51
CA LEU A 568 -2.10 -19.83 7.53
C LEU A 568 -3.07 -20.65 6.65
N LEU A 569 -2.71 -21.88 6.29
CA LEU A 569 -3.60 -22.81 5.57
C LEU A 569 -4.84 -23.15 6.42
N LEU A 570 -4.66 -23.40 7.71
CA LEU A 570 -5.76 -23.72 8.63
C LEU A 570 -6.64 -22.51 8.93
N SER A 571 -6.04 -21.32 9.09
CA SER A 571 -6.78 -20.08 9.33
C SER A 571 -7.47 -19.55 8.08
N GLN A 572 -6.91 -19.78 6.88
CA GLN A 572 -7.45 -19.22 5.64
C GLN A 572 -7.34 -20.17 4.44
N PRO A 573 -8.10 -21.29 4.46
CA PRO A 573 -7.99 -22.34 3.44
C PRO A 573 -8.15 -21.84 2.01
N ARG A 574 -9.11 -20.95 1.74
CA ARG A 574 -9.36 -20.40 0.39
C ARG A 574 -8.14 -19.82 -0.30
N MET A 575 -7.30 -19.11 0.45
CA MET A 575 -6.13 -18.43 -0.13
C MET A 575 -4.96 -19.38 -0.31
N MET A 576 -4.85 -20.42 0.52
CA MET A 576 -3.70 -21.33 0.56
C MET A 576 -3.92 -22.66 -0.17
N ALA A 577 -5.17 -23.12 -0.34
CA ALA A 577 -5.50 -24.45 -0.83
C ALA A 577 -5.88 -24.52 -2.33
N GLY A 578 -5.88 -23.39 -3.04
CA GLY A 578 -6.32 -23.34 -4.45
C GLY A 578 -5.21 -23.70 -5.44
N HIS A 579 -5.57 -24.51 -6.44
CA HIS A 579 -4.78 -24.80 -7.64
C HIS A 579 -3.47 -25.55 -7.38
N TRP A 580 -3.50 -26.50 -6.44
CA TRP A 580 -2.35 -27.35 -6.18
C TRP A 580 -2.17 -28.39 -7.28
N LEU A 581 -0.92 -28.69 -7.64
CA LEU A 581 -0.57 -29.88 -8.39
C LEU A 581 -0.24 -31.00 -7.41
N ILE A 582 -0.94 -32.12 -7.52
CA ILE A 582 -0.73 -33.29 -6.66
C ILE A 582 -0.15 -34.43 -7.50
N GLU A 583 0.89 -35.07 -6.97
CA GLU A 583 1.52 -36.24 -7.58
C GLU A 583 0.55 -37.43 -7.57
N ARG A 584 0.59 -38.25 -8.63
CA ARG A 584 -0.38 -39.34 -8.83
C ARG A 584 -0.45 -40.34 -7.69
N ASP A 585 0.67 -40.89 -7.27
CA ASP A 585 0.69 -41.92 -6.24
C ASP A 585 0.24 -41.33 -4.90
N ALA A 586 0.69 -40.12 -4.56
CA ALA A 586 0.25 -39.38 -3.39
C ALA A 586 -1.27 -39.09 -3.41
N PHE A 587 -1.81 -38.71 -4.58
CA PHE A 587 -3.23 -38.46 -4.78
C PHE A 587 -4.07 -39.70 -4.47
N PHE A 588 -3.71 -40.85 -5.02
CA PHE A 588 -4.46 -42.10 -4.81
C PHE A 588 -4.23 -42.70 -3.42
N GLN A 589 -3.04 -42.53 -2.84
CA GLN A 589 -2.73 -43.01 -1.48
C GLN A 589 -3.72 -42.45 -0.45
N VAL A 590 -4.14 -41.20 -0.61
CA VAL A 590 -5.11 -40.56 0.29
C VAL A 590 -6.57 -40.70 -0.16
N GLY A 591 -6.83 -41.40 -1.27
CA GLY A 591 -8.17 -41.66 -1.80
C GLY A 591 -8.72 -40.63 -2.80
N GLY A 592 -7.88 -39.72 -3.32
CA GLY A 592 -8.24 -38.76 -4.36
C GLY A 592 -9.30 -37.74 -3.96
N TYR A 593 -10.01 -37.15 -4.93
CA TYR A 593 -11.07 -36.16 -4.66
C TYR A 593 -12.31 -36.84 -4.06
N SER A 594 -12.87 -36.23 -2.99
CA SER A 594 -14.03 -36.73 -2.25
C SER A 594 -15.22 -35.79 -2.38
N GLY A 595 -16.42 -36.36 -2.53
CA GLY A 595 -17.67 -35.59 -2.51
C GLY A 595 -18.20 -35.28 -1.11
N GLN A 596 -17.44 -35.58 -0.04
CA GLN A 596 -17.86 -35.32 1.34
C GLN A 596 -17.96 -33.83 1.66
N PHE A 597 -17.10 -33.01 1.06
CA PHE A 597 -16.96 -31.58 1.29
C PHE A 597 -16.92 -30.84 -0.05
N PRO A 598 -18.03 -30.80 -0.80
CA PRO A 598 -18.07 -30.33 -2.19
C PRO A 598 -17.62 -28.88 -2.40
N GLN A 599 -17.71 -28.02 -1.38
CA GLN A 599 -17.23 -26.63 -1.43
C GLN A 599 -15.79 -26.45 -0.92
N ALA A 600 -15.11 -27.52 -0.50
CA ALA A 600 -13.75 -27.48 0.05
C ALA A 600 -12.89 -28.67 -0.45
N VAL A 601 -13.15 -29.15 -1.67
CA VAL A 601 -12.56 -30.40 -2.21
C VAL A 601 -11.03 -30.39 -2.24
N GLU A 602 -10.41 -29.29 -2.67
CA GLU A 602 -8.94 -29.18 -2.69
C GLU A 602 -8.38 -29.13 -1.27
N PHE A 603 -8.97 -28.31 -0.40
CA PHE A 603 -8.56 -28.21 1.00
C PHE A 603 -8.68 -29.54 1.74
N ASP A 604 -9.77 -30.28 1.50
CA ASP A 604 -9.99 -31.62 2.02
C ASP A 604 -8.87 -32.61 1.63
N LEU A 605 -8.49 -32.61 0.35
CA LEU A 605 -7.42 -33.46 -0.18
C LEU A 605 -6.07 -33.09 0.46
N ILE A 606 -5.75 -31.80 0.53
CA ILE A 606 -4.51 -31.29 1.12
C ILE A 606 -4.43 -31.68 2.60
N MET A 607 -5.52 -31.57 3.35
CA MET A 607 -5.53 -31.99 4.75
C MET A 607 -5.28 -33.49 4.91
N ARG A 608 -5.86 -34.33 4.05
CA ARG A 608 -5.59 -35.78 4.07
C ARG A 608 -4.13 -36.11 3.72
N LEU A 609 -3.51 -35.37 2.79
CA LEU A 609 -2.07 -35.50 2.47
C LEU A 609 -1.17 -35.19 3.66
N ILE A 610 -1.51 -34.13 4.41
CA ILE A 610 -0.78 -33.72 5.62
C ILE A 610 -0.99 -34.73 6.75
N GLU A 611 -2.22 -35.19 6.96
CA GLU A 611 -2.57 -36.17 8.00
C GLU A 611 -1.82 -37.50 7.82
N GLN A 612 -1.66 -37.98 6.58
CA GLN A 612 -1.05 -39.28 6.32
C GLN A 612 0.47 -39.24 6.13
N GLY A 613 1.03 -38.16 5.57
CA GLY A 613 2.48 -38.10 5.29
C GLY A 613 3.19 -36.84 5.79
N GLY A 614 2.54 -36.03 6.62
CA GLY A 614 3.12 -34.82 7.19
C GLY A 614 3.36 -33.72 6.17
N MET A 615 4.15 -32.72 6.56
CA MET A 615 4.42 -31.51 5.77
C MET A 615 5.57 -31.66 4.76
N GLN A 616 6.35 -32.75 4.84
CA GLN A 616 7.52 -32.96 3.98
C GLN A 616 7.10 -33.25 2.53
N GLY A 617 7.85 -32.75 1.55
CA GLY A 617 7.55 -32.96 0.13
C GLY A 617 6.40 -32.08 -0.40
N ILE A 618 6.00 -31.04 0.34
CA ILE A 618 5.14 -29.95 -0.16
C ILE A 618 6.06 -28.83 -0.65
N GLY A 619 6.01 -28.53 -1.93
CA GLY A 619 6.80 -27.45 -2.55
C GLY A 619 5.99 -26.20 -2.84
N HIS A 620 6.66 -25.04 -2.80
CA HIS A 620 6.12 -23.76 -3.26
C HIS A 620 6.88 -23.31 -4.49
N ILE A 621 6.15 -22.89 -5.52
CA ILE A 621 6.68 -22.27 -6.73
C ILE A 621 6.37 -20.78 -6.62
N ASP A 622 7.41 -19.97 -6.44
CA ASP A 622 7.31 -18.52 -6.20
C ASP A 622 6.91 -17.71 -7.45
N THR A 623 6.36 -18.35 -8.48
CA THR A 623 5.87 -17.73 -9.72
C THR A 623 4.36 -17.90 -9.80
N PRO A 624 3.60 -16.86 -10.18
CA PRO A 624 2.17 -17.01 -10.36
C PRO A 624 1.84 -18.05 -11.43
N LEU A 625 1.04 -19.05 -11.08
CA LEU A 625 0.65 -20.13 -12.01
C LEU A 625 -0.51 -19.71 -12.89
N LEU A 626 -1.38 -18.85 -12.37
CA LEU A 626 -2.58 -18.37 -13.04
C LEU A 626 -3.10 -17.07 -12.41
N THR A 627 -3.99 -16.42 -13.14
CA THR A 627 -4.85 -15.33 -12.68
C THR A 627 -6.28 -15.87 -12.55
N ALA A 628 -6.85 -15.81 -11.35
CA ALA A 628 -8.23 -16.20 -11.09
C ALA A 628 -9.13 -14.97 -10.90
N GLN A 629 -10.45 -15.17 -10.91
CA GLN A 629 -11.38 -14.17 -10.40
C GLN A 629 -11.56 -14.38 -8.88
N PRO A 630 -11.67 -13.29 -8.09
CA PRO A 630 -11.96 -13.42 -6.68
C PRO A 630 -13.37 -13.99 -6.49
N ASP A 631 -13.47 -15.05 -5.68
CA ASP A 631 -14.78 -15.56 -5.25
C ASP A 631 -15.44 -14.59 -4.27
N GLU A 632 -16.77 -14.67 -4.17
CA GLU A 632 -17.48 -14.03 -3.08
C GLU A 632 -17.00 -14.58 -1.73
N VAL A 633 -16.68 -13.67 -0.79
CA VAL A 633 -16.17 -14.04 0.53
C VAL A 633 -17.35 -14.41 1.44
N GLU A 634 -17.92 -15.59 1.19
CA GLU A 634 -19.07 -16.11 1.94
C GLU A 634 -18.68 -17.15 2.99
N PHE A 635 -19.60 -17.45 3.89
CA PHE A 635 -19.45 -18.52 4.88
C PHE A 635 -19.41 -19.90 4.21
N ASN A 636 -18.34 -20.66 4.44
CA ASN A 636 -18.20 -22.03 3.93
C ASN A 636 -18.27 -23.05 5.08
N ARG A 637 -19.31 -23.89 5.07
CA ARG A 637 -19.53 -24.94 6.08
C ARG A 637 -18.59 -26.13 5.92
N ASP A 638 -18.20 -26.42 4.69
CA ASP A 638 -17.38 -27.57 4.36
C ASP A 638 -15.95 -27.37 4.85
N GLU A 639 -15.41 -26.15 4.74
CA GLU A 639 -14.10 -25.79 5.34
C GLU A 639 -14.07 -26.06 6.86
N ILE A 640 -15.13 -25.68 7.58
CA ILE A 640 -15.27 -25.97 9.01
C ILE A 640 -15.35 -27.49 9.26
N GLY A 641 -16.06 -28.22 8.41
CA GLY A 641 -16.15 -29.68 8.47
C GLY A 641 -14.80 -30.36 8.31
N VAL A 642 -13.99 -29.93 7.33
CA VAL A 642 -12.62 -30.39 7.09
C VAL A 642 -11.74 -30.09 8.30
N LEU A 643 -11.77 -28.86 8.84
CA LEU A 643 -11.00 -28.46 10.02
C LEU A 643 -11.35 -29.31 11.26
N ARG A 644 -12.64 -29.55 11.52
CA ARG A 644 -13.06 -30.40 12.64
C ARG A 644 -12.57 -31.82 12.49
N ARG A 645 -12.69 -32.41 11.30
CA ARG A 645 -12.15 -33.76 11.04
C ARG A 645 -10.65 -33.79 11.26
N HIS A 646 -9.92 -32.81 10.73
CA HIS A 646 -8.48 -32.71 10.88
C HIS A 646 -8.06 -32.69 12.36
N LEU A 647 -8.71 -31.85 13.17
CA LEU A 647 -8.44 -31.73 14.60
C LEU A 647 -8.69 -33.05 15.34
N VAL A 648 -9.80 -33.74 15.05
CA VAL A 648 -10.11 -35.05 15.63
C VAL A 648 -9.07 -36.11 15.23
N ASN A 649 -8.69 -36.17 13.94
CA ASN A 649 -7.66 -37.10 13.44
C ASN A 649 -6.30 -36.87 14.10
N ARG A 650 -6.01 -35.64 14.51
CA ARG A 650 -4.81 -35.28 15.27
C ARG A 650 -4.90 -35.50 16.78
N GLY A 651 -6.04 -35.97 17.28
CA GLY A 651 -6.27 -36.26 18.70
C GLY A 651 -6.87 -35.11 19.51
N PHE A 652 -7.22 -33.98 18.89
CA PHE A 652 -7.80 -32.81 19.55
C PHE A 652 -9.33 -32.92 19.63
N ASN A 653 -9.82 -33.89 20.40
CA ASN A 653 -11.26 -34.20 20.48
C ASN A 653 -12.13 -33.07 21.06
N ASN A 654 -11.54 -32.16 21.83
CA ASN A 654 -12.23 -31.03 22.44
C ASN A 654 -12.01 -29.71 21.69
N ALA A 655 -11.43 -29.77 20.48
CA ALA A 655 -11.11 -28.57 19.73
C ALA A 655 -12.36 -27.85 19.22
N VAL A 656 -12.27 -26.53 19.11
CA VAL A 656 -13.31 -25.65 18.61
C VAL A 656 -12.77 -24.86 17.43
N VAL A 657 -13.55 -24.86 16.34
CA VAL A 657 -13.31 -24.02 15.16
C VAL A 657 -14.19 -22.78 15.32
N LEU A 658 -13.56 -21.64 15.59
CA LEU A 658 -14.19 -20.33 15.63
C LEU A 658 -13.97 -19.62 14.30
N GLN A 659 -14.83 -18.66 14.01
CA GLN A 659 -14.71 -17.80 12.83
C GLN A 659 -14.65 -16.35 13.28
N SER A 660 -13.55 -15.67 12.98
CA SER A 660 -13.36 -14.26 13.32
C SER A 660 -13.87 -13.33 12.21
N ARG A 661 -13.78 -13.78 10.96
CA ARG A 661 -14.27 -13.09 9.74
C ARG A 661 -14.72 -14.13 8.71
N PRO A 662 -15.50 -13.76 7.67
CA PRO A 662 -15.80 -14.67 6.56
C PRO A 662 -14.54 -15.38 6.05
N ARG A 663 -14.56 -16.72 6.11
CA ARG A 663 -13.45 -17.65 5.78
C ARG A 663 -12.10 -17.38 6.45
N VAL A 664 -12.10 -16.75 7.63
CA VAL A 664 -10.95 -16.65 8.53
C VAL A 664 -11.27 -17.37 9.83
N TYR A 665 -10.51 -18.42 10.12
CA TYR A 665 -10.75 -19.35 11.21
C TYR A 665 -9.70 -19.20 12.32
N HIS A 666 -10.19 -19.31 13.56
CA HIS A 666 -9.40 -19.37 14.78
C HIS A 666 -9.60 -20.74 15.42
N LEU A 667 -8.52 -21.48 15.61
CA LEU A 667 -8.56 -22.85 16.12
C LEU A 667 -8.17 -22.88 17.59
N ARG A 668 -9.10 -23.29 18.46
CA ARG A 668 -8.81 -23.62 19.85
C ARG A 668 -8.67 -25.12 20.00
N TYR A 669 -7.48 -25.61 20.29
CA TYR A 669 -7.14 -27.05 20.28
C TYR A 669 -7.69 -27.82 21.48
N GLY A 670 -8.14 -27.13 22.54
CA GLY A 670 -8.85 -27.76 23.67
C GLY A 670 -7.99 -28.71 24.50
N HIS A 671 -6.73 -28.35 24.76
CA HIS A 671 -5.80 -29.14 25.58
C HIS A 671 -6.36 -29.36 26.99
N ALA A 672 -6.21 -30.60 27.50
CA ALA A 672 -6.64 -30.94 28.86
C ALA A 672 -5.64 -30.50 29.92
N GLU A 673 -4.35 -30.47 29.56
CA GLU A 673 -3.26 -30.10 30.45
C GLU A 673 -3.22 -28.57 30.65
N ARG A 674 -2.88 -28.15 31.87
CA ARG A 674 -2.69 -26.75 32.23
C ARG A 674 -1.31 -26.60 32.89
N PRO A 675 -0.22 -26.62 32.10
CA PRO A 675 1.15 -26.64 32.61
C PRO A 675 1.55 -25.35 33.33
N LEU A 676 2.53 -25.42 34.23
CA LEU A 676 3.06 -24.22 34.88
C LEU A 676 3.82 -23.36 33.86
N VAL A 677 3.51 -22.06 33.81
CA VAL A 677 4.21 -21.06 32.98
C VAL A 677 5.08 -20.16 33.85
N SER A 678 6.38 -20.05 33.55
CA SER A 678 7.28 -19.07 34.18
C SER A 678 7.42 -17.84 33.30
N ILE A 679 6.97 -16.68 33.78
CA ILE A 679 7.04 -15.40 33.07
C ILE A 679 8.27 -14.65 33.55
N LEU A 680 9.20 -14.39 32.64
CA LEU A 680 10.52 -13.80 32.89
C LEU A 680 10.46 -12.31 32.53
N ILE A 681 10.69 -11.43 33.51
CA ILE A 681 10.58 -9.98 33.32
C ILE A 681 11.90 -9.32 33.76
N PRO A 682 12.83 -9.04 32.83
CA PRO A 682 14.01 -8.21 33.11
C PRO A 682 13.60 -6.77 33.43
N THR A 683 14.19 -6.16 34.46
CA THR A 683 13.89 -4.77 34.82
C THR A 683 15.12 -4.04 35.37
N LYS A 684 15.18 -2.72 35.15
CA LYS A 684 16.12 -1.78 35.79
C LYS A 684 15.45 -0.42 35.87
N ASP A 685 15.26 0.08 37.08
CA ASP A 685 14.58 1.36 37.35
C ASP A 685 13.19 1.46 36.70
N GLN A 686 12.76 2.67 36.31
CA GLN A 686 11.50 2.93 35.59
C GLN A 686 10.28 2.27 36.24
N LEU A 687 10.16 2.43 37.56
CA LEU A 687 9.12 1.83 38.39
C LEU A 687 7.70 1.89 37.77
N PRO A 688 7.22 3.03 37.21
CA PRO A 688 5.87 3.09 36.65
C PRO A 688 5.59 2.05 35.55
N MET A 689 6.60 1.71 34.73
CA MET A 689 6.44 0.76 33.63
C MET A 689 6.34 -0.67 34.18
N VAL A 690 7.32 -1.09 34.97
CA VAL A 690 7.38 -2.45 35.53
C VAL A 690 6.24 -2.71 36.51
N GLN A 691 5.84 -1.69 37.29
CA GLN A 691 4.70 -1.79 38.20
C GLN A 691 3.42 -2.04 37.40
N ARG A 692 3.14 -1.26 36.36
CA ARG A 692 1.97 -1.49 35.49
C ARG A 692 2.00 -2.86 34.82
N CYS A 693 3.16 -3.30 34.33
CA CYS A 693 3.33 -4.62 33.74
C CYS A 693 2.90 -5.72 34.73
N VAL A 694 3.47 -5.70 35.95
CA VAL A 694 3.18 -6.68 37.00
C VAL A 694 1.73 -6.59 37.50
N GLU A 695 1.20 -5.38 37.72
CA GLU A 695 -0.17 -5.17 38.16
C GLU A 695 -1.18 -5.68 37.13
N THR A 696 -1.07 -5.27 35.87
CA THR A 696 -2.00 -5.74 34.82
C THR A 696 -1.90 -7.24 34.59
N LEU A 697 -0.70 -7.81 34.72
CA LEU A 697 -0.50 -9.27 34.66
C LEU A 697 -1.24 -9.97 35.81
N LEU A 698 -1.08 -9.51 37.05
CA LEU A 698 -1.74 -10.10 38.22
C LEU A 698 -3.27 -9.91 38.19
N GLU A 699 -3.75 -8.75 37.74
CA GLU A 699 -5.16 -8.37 37.77
C GLU A 699 -5.97 -8.98 36.62
N ARG A 700 -5.40 -9.08 35.42
CA ARG A 700 -6.16 -9.41 34.20
C ARG A 700 -5.97 -10.84 33.72
N THR A 701 -4.83 -11.46 34.00
CA THR A 701 -4.52 -12.81 33.50
C THR A 701 -5.44 -13.85 34.13
N ARG A 702 -6.26 -14.51 33.29
CA ARG A 702 -7.22 -15.53 33.73
C ARG A 702 -6.58 -16.89 33.96
N TYR A 703 -5.54 -17.21 33.20
CA TYR A 703 -4.75 -18.42 33.41
C TYR A 703 -4.14 -18.40 34.81
N SER A 704 -4.34 -19.44 35.62
CA SER A 704 -3.99 -19.39 37.04
C SER A 704 -2.65 -20.04 37.40
N ASN A 705 -2.14 -20.95 36.55
CA ASN A 705 -0.96 -21.76 36.83
C ASN A 705 0.31 -21.11 36.27
N TYR A 706 0.71 -19.97 36.82
CA TYR A 706 1.93 -19.27 36.43
C TYR A 706 2.74 -18.80 37.64
N GLU A 707 4.03 -18.56 37.42
CA GLU A 707 4.91 -17.78 38.29
C GLU A 707 5.53 -16.61 37.51
N ILE A 708 5.93 -15.57 38.23
CA ILE A 708 6.61 -14.37 37.72
C ILE A 708 8.01 -14.35 38.32
N LEU A 709 9.02 -14.32 37.46
CA LEU A 709 10.41 -14.10 37.82
C LEU A 709 10.81 -12.69 37.38
N LEU A 710 10.74 -11.75 38.31
CA LEU A 710 11.15 -10.38 38.10
C LEU A 710 12.66 -10.27 38.31
N VAL A 711 13.43 -10.00 37.27
CA VAL A 711 14.90 -9.99 37.33
C VAL A 711 15.42 -8.57 37.36
N ASP A 712 15.83 -8.12 38.54
CA ASP A 712 16.40 -6.80 38.75
C ASP A 712 17.87 -6.76 38.31
N ASN A 713 18.16 -5.93 37.30
CA ASN A 713 19.50 -5.62 36.85
C ASN A 713 20.02 -4.32 37.48
N GLN A 714 20.26 -4.37 38.79
CA GLN A 714 20.87 -3.27 39.55
C GLN A 714 20.07 -1.97 39.43
N SER A 715 18.78 -1.98 39.80
CA SER A 715 18.02 -0.74 39.97
C SER A 715 18.69 0.15 41.01
N GLU A 716 18.71 1.46 40.75
CA GLU A 716 19.42 2.48 41.53
C GLU A 716 18.45 3.49 42.15
N THR A 717 17.25 3.67 41.57
CA THR A 717 16.28 4.64 42.11
C THR A 717 15.72 4.18 43.46
N PRO A 718 15.60 5.08 44.46
CA PRO A 718 15.07 4.72 45.78
C PRO A 718 13.68 4.08 45.72
N GLU A 719 12.82 4.56 44.83
CA GLU A 719 11.45 4.07 44.67
C GLU A 719 11.43 2.64 44.12
N ALA A 720 12.25 2.33 43.11
CA ALA A 720 12.34 0.98 42.56
C ALA A 720 12.91 -0.01 43.57
N LEU A 721 13.96 0.39 44.30
CA LEU A 721 14.55 -0.43 45.36
C LEU A 721 13.54 -0.73 46.48
N GLN A 722 12.82 0.29 46.94
CA GLN A 722 11.79 0.14 47.97
C GLN A 722 10.66 -0.79 47.50
N TRP A 723 10.20 -0.64 46.26
CA TRP A 723 9.15 -1.48 45.69
C TRP A 723 9.59 -2.94 45.56
N LEU A 724 10.81 -3.20 45.04
CA LEU A 724 11.38 -4.55 44.92
C LEU A 724 11.55 -5.23 46.30
N GLN A 725 12.03 -4.50 47.30
CA GLN A 725 12.11 -4.99 48.69
C GLN A 725 10.72 -5.32 49.25
N GLY A 726 9.72 -4.48 48.95
CA GLY A 726 8.32 -4.73 49.27
C GLY A 726 7.83 -6.04 48.67
N LEU A 727 8.07 -6.28 47.38
CA LEU A 727 7.73 -7.53 46.70
C LEU A 727 8.38 -8.76 47.34
N GLU A 728 9.67 -8.68 47.67
CA GLU A 728 10.40 -9.75 48.36
C GLU A 728 9.80 -10.03 49.74
N SER A 729 9.43 -8.99 50.49
CA SER A 729 8.87 -9.11 51.85
C SER A 729 7.47 -9.72 51.89
N MET A 730 6.67 -9.57 50.83
CA MET A 730 5.33 -10.16 50.74
C MET A 730 5.35 -11.68 50.61
N ALA A 731 6.49 -12.28 50.26
CA ALA A 731 6.65 -13.72 50.07
C ALA A 731 5.55 -14.36 49.18
N ASN A 732 5.11 -13.64 48.14
CA ASN A 732 4.07 -14.12 47.24
C ASN A 732 4.57 -15.38 46.49
N PRO A 733 3.91 -16.54 46.62
CA PRO A 733 4.38 -17.78 46.00
C PRO A 733 4.41 -17.72 44.47
N LYS A 734 3.67 -16.79 43.85
CA LYS A 734 3.64 -16.57 42.39
C LYS A 734 4.62 -15.52 41.89
N LEU A 735 5.27 -14.74 42.75
CA LEU A 735 6.18 -13.68 42.34
C LEU A 735 7.50 -13.77 43.08
N ARG A 736 8.60 -13.91 42.34
CA ARG A 736 9.95 -13.98 42.88
C ARG A 736 10.81 -12.90 42.23
N VAL A 737 11.55 -12.18 43.07
CA VAL A 737 12.57 -11.24 42.61
C VAL A 737 13.91 -11.97 42.53
N LEU A 738 14.58 -11.89 41.39
CA LEU A 738 15.94 -12.38 41.17
C LEU A 738 16.86 -11.18 40.98
N ARG A 739 18.11 -11.29 41.44
CA ARG A 739 19.12 -10.22 41.32
C ARG A 739 20.17 -10.62 40.29
N TYR A 740 20.45 -9.73 39.34
CA TYR A 740 21.52 -9.90 38.34
C TYR A 740 22.56 -8.77 38.46
N PRO A 741 23.65 -8.99 39.24
CA PRO A 741 24.62 -7.97 39.59
C PRO A 741 25.75 -7.83 38.54
N HIS A 742 25.39 -7.77 37.25
CA HIS A 742 26.34 -7.65 36.14
C HIS A 742 25.90 -6.55 35.16
N PRO A 743 26.78 -6.09 34.25
CA PRO A 743 26.38 -5.16 33.19
C PRO A 743 25.19 -5.66 32.38
N PHE A 744 24.35 -4.74 31.92
CA PHE A 744 23.13 -5.07 31.18
C PHE A 744 23.44 -5.95 29.95
N ASN A 745 22.83 -7.13 29.94
CA ASN A 745 22.83 -8.09 28.84
C ASN A 745 21.49 -8.80 28.88
N TYR A 746 20.57 -8.44 27.98
CA TYR A 746 19.20 -8.94 27.98
C TYR A 746 19.18 -10.47 27.84
N SER A 747 20.06 -11.01 27.00
CA SER A 747 20.20 -12.45 26.78
C SER A 747 20.63 -13.17 28.05
N ALA A 748 21.67 -12.68 28.73
CA ALA A 748 22.18 -13.30 29.97
C ALA A 748 21.18 -13.20 31.14
N ILE A 749 20.47 -12.08 31.26
CA ILE A 749 19.43 -11.90 32.29
C ILE A 749 18.32 -12.93 32.12
N ASN A 750 17.84 -13.13 30.90
CA ASN A 750 16.80 -14.10 30.60
C ASN A 750 17.28 -15.55 30.73
N ASN A 751 18.51 -15.86 30.33
CA ASN A 751 19.12 -17.18 30.54
C ASN A 751 19.18 -17.54 32.03
N LEU A 752 19.64 -16.61 32.89
CA LEU A 752 19.64 -16.79 34.35
C LEU A 752 18.22 -17.07 34.87
N ALA A 753 17.23 -16.30 34.40
CA ALA A 753 15.84 -16.47 34.81
C ALA A 753 15.29 -17.84 34.39
N ALA A 754 15.61 -18.29 33.17
CA ALA A 754 15.22 -19.58 32.63
C ALA A 754 15.83 -20.77 33.39
N GLU A 755 17.02 -20.61 33.98
CA GLU A 755 17.61 -21.61 34.88
C GLU A 755 16.85 -21.73 36.20
N GLN A 756 16.29 -20.63 36.69
CA GLN A 756 15.56 -20.53 37.97
C GLN A 756 14.05 -20.80 37.84
N ALA A 757 13.56 -20.89 36.60
CA ALA A 757 12.18 -21.16 36.24
C ALA A 757 11.78 -22.60 36.58
N ARG A 758 10.55 -22.75 37.10
CA ARG A 758 9.94 -24.04 37.46
C ARG A 758 8.89 -24.48 36.45
N GLY A 759 8.46 -23.57 35.58
CA GLY A 759 7.48 -23.81 34.54
C GLY A 759 7.98 -24.75 33.46
N GLU A 760 7.04 -25.50 32.90
CA GLU A 760 7.27 -26.29 31.69
C GLU A 760 7.38 -25.39 30.44
N TYR A 761 6.77 -24.22 30.53
CA TYR A 761 6.84 -23.16 29.53
C TYR A 761 7.46 -21.90 30.12
N LEU A 762 8.26 -21.21 29.31
CA LEU A 762 8.79 -19.90 29.60
C LEU A 762 8.04 -18.87 28.75
N VAL A 763 7.76 -17.71 29.34
CA VAL A 763 7.37 -16.50 28.61
C VAL A 763 8.44 -15.45 28.83
N LEU A 764 9.10 -15.01 27.76
CA LEU A 764 9.93 -13.80 27.79
C LEU A 764 8.98 -12.60 27.65
N LEU A 765 9.00 -11.68 28.61
CA LEU A 765 8.10 -10.53 28.64
C LEU A 765 8.88 -9.27 29.02
N ASN A 766 8.80 -8.23 28.18
CA ASN A 766 9.42 -6.95 28.51
C ASN A 766 8.66 -6.23 29.63
N ASN A 767 9.39 -5.46 30.45
CA ASN A 767 8.86 -4.73 31.60
C ASN A 767 7.98 -3.52 31.23
N ASP A 768 7.95 -3.10 29.97
CA ASP A 768 7.13 -2.01 29.43
C ASP A 768 5.88 -2.48 28.68
N THR A 769 5.47 -3.73 28.93
CA THR A 769 4.22 -4.29 28.44
C THR A 769 3.06 -4.04 29.40
N ALA A 770 1.83 -4.12 28.90
CA ALA A 770 0.63 -4.17 29.71
C ALA A 770 -0.37 -5.18 29.13
N ILE A 771 -0.93 -6.01 30.01
CA ILE A 771 -1.93 -7.01 29.59
C ILE A 771 -3.26 -6.31 29.32
N THR A 772 -3.84 -6.54 28.14
CA THR A 772 -5.16 -5.99 27.78
C THR A 772 -6.26 -7.03 27.83
N GLU A 773 -5.95 -8.25 27.39
CA GLU A 773 -6.89 -9.36 27.24
C GLU A 773 -6.56 -10.46 28.25
N GLY A 774 -7.57 -11.00 28.92
CA GLY A 774 -7.35 -11.92 30.05
C GLY A 774 -6.94 -13.34 29.66
N ASP A 775 -7.23 -13.75 28.42
CA ASP A 775 -6.96 -15.06 27.83
C ASP A 775 -5.64 -15.13 27.05
N TRP A 776 -4.79 -14.08 27.09
CA TRP A 776 -3.53 -14.04 26.36
C TRP A 776 -2.61 -15.26 26.60
N LEU A 777 -2.47 -15.71 27.85
CA LEU A 777 -1.69 -16.92 28.17
C LEU A 777 -2.35 -18.20 27.66
N ASP A 778 -3.69 -18.28 27.72
CA ASP A 778 -4.44 -19.42 27.18
C ASP A 778 -4.23 -19.52 25.66
N GLU A 779 -4.23 -18.39 24.94
CA GLU A 779 -4.01 -18.33 23.49
C GLU A 779 -2.54 -18.63 23.10
N LEU A 780 -1.55 -18.19 23.88
CA LEU A 780 -0.16 -18.62 23.67
C LEU A 780 0.00 -20.14 23.90
N LEU A 781 -0.55 -20.67 25.00
CA LEU A 781 -0.52 -22.09 25.32
C LEU A 781 -1.31 -22.95 24.34
N ASN A 782 -2.36 -22.40 23.72
CA ASN A 782 -3.16 -23.07 22.70
C ASN A 782 -2.27 -23.59 21.56
N HIS A 783 -1.32 -22.77 21.11
CA HIS A 783 -0.34 -23.16 20.10
C HIS A 783 0.88 -23.85 20.69
N ALA A 784 1.42 -23.37 21.82
CA ALA A 784 2.69 -23.86 22.38
C ALA A 784 2.63 -25.32 22.84
N GLN A 785 1.44 -25.86 23.13
CA GLN A 785 1.25 -27.28 23.47
C GLN A 785 1.27 -28.22 22.26
N ARG A 786 1.15 -27.72 21.03
CA ARG A 786 1.26 -28.55 19.82
C ARG A 786 2.67 -29.09 19.63
N PRO A 787 2.86 -30.41 19.41
CA PRO A 787 4.20 -31.02 19.34
C PRO A 787 5.15 -30.39 18.31
N GLU A 788 4.62 -29.95 17.17
CA GLU A 788 5.38 -29.34 16.08
C GLU A 788 5.71 -27.85 16.30
N VAL A 789 5.14 -27.20 17.32
CA VAL A 789 5.36 -25.77 17.62
C VAL A 789 6.45 -25.61 18.67
N GLY A 790 7.46 -24.81 18.34
CA GLY A 790 8.57 -24.49 19.23
C GLY A 790 8.39 -23.17 19.97
N ILE A 791 7.94 -22.12 19.26
CA ILE A 791 7.79 -20.76 19.80
C ILE A 791 6.43 -20.18 19.38
N VAL A 792 5.82 -19.41 20.28
CA VAL A 792 4.59 -18.64 19.99
C VAL A 792 4.79 -17.17 20.36
N GLY A 793 4.50 -16.25 19.43
CA GLY A 793 4.54 -14.80 19.66
C GLY A 793 3.16 -14.17 19.72
N ALA A 794 3.02 -13.13 20.54
CA ALA A 794 1.79 -12.36 20.70
C ALA A 794 1.67 -11.21 19.69
N ARG A 795 0.47 -10.65 19.52
CA ARG A 795 0.27 -9.35 18.89
C ARG A 795 0.63 -8.24 19.89
N LEU A 796 1.47 -7.31 19.48
CA LEU A 796 1.80 -6.12 20.29
C LEU A 796 1.28 -4.86 19.64
N LEU A 797 0.66 -4.00 20.44
CA LEU A 797 0.16 -2.70 20.03
C LEU A 797 0.97 -1.59 20.70
N HIS A 798 1.15 -0.49 19.97
CA HIS A 798 1.56 0.79 20.55
C HIS A 798 0.47 1.35 21.47
N ALA A 799 0.84 2.33 22.29
CA ALA A 799 -0.10 3.00 23.19
C ALA A 799 -1.26 3.71 22.46
N ASP A 800 -1.07 4.10 21.19
CA ASP A 800 -2.10 4.69 20.33
C ASP A 800 -3.01 3.65 19.66
N GLY A 801 -2.83 2.36 19.97
CA GLY A 801 -3.61 1.24 19.44
C GLY A 801 -3.15 0.73 18.08
N THR A 802 -2.10 1.31 17.48
CA THR A 802 -1.54 0.80 16.21
C THR A 802 -0.70 -0.46 16.42
N LEU A 803 -0.59 -1.30 15.38
CA LEU A 803 0.23 -2.51 15.40
C LEU A 803 1.71 -2.14 15.56
N GLN A 804 2.37 -2.77 16.52
CA GLN A 804 3.82 -2.73 16.69
C GLN A 804 4.46 -4.06 16.26
N HIS A 805 3.83 -5.19 16.61
CA HIS A 805 4.32 -6.52 16.27
C HIS A 805 3.22 -7.41 15.70
N ALA A 806 3.47 -7.93 14.50
CA ALA A 806 2.62 -8.90 13.81
C ALA A 806 3.47 -9.99 13.12
N GLY A 807 4.48 -10.50 13.84
CA GLY A 807 5.57 -11.32 13.29
C GLY A 807 6.85 -10.53 13.01
N VAL A 808 7.88 -11.22 12.50
CA VAL A 808 9.14 -10.65 12.01
C VAL A 808 9.43 -11.26 10.64
N VAL A 809 9.79 -10.41 9.69
CA VAL A 809 10.28 -10.80 8.35
C VAL A 809 11.76 -10.48 8.26
N LEU A 810 12.56 -11.45 7.84
CA LEU A 810 13.99 -11.30 7.59
C LEU A 810 14.22 -10.53 6.27
N GLY A 811 15.26 -9.70 6.24
CA GLY A 811 15.60 -8.85 5.10
C GLY A 811 14.69 -7.62 4.92
N LEU A 812 13.60 -7.49 5.69
CA LEU A 812 12.72 -6.31 5.66
C LEU A 812 13.41 -5.13 6.36
N ARG A 813 13.62 -4.01 5.66
CA ARG A 813 14.22 -2.75 6.18
C ARG A 813 15.51 -2.95 6.99
N GLY A 814 16.29 -3.98 6.69
CA GLY A 814 17.46 -4.41 7.46
C GLY A 814 17.50 -5.93 7.56
N PRO A 815 18.29 -6.52 8.48
CA PRO A 815 18.36 -7.98 8.63
C PRO A 815 17.04 -8.63 9.05
N ALA A 816 16.22 -7.94 9.85
CA ALA A 816 14.94 -8.41 10.32
C ALA A 816 14.11 -7.24 10.86
N GLU A 817 12.80 -7.22 10.57
CA GLU A 817 11.90 -6.14 11.01
C GLU A 817 10.43 -6.59 11.08
N HIS A 818 9.61 -5.84 11.81
CA HIS A 818 8.17 -6.06 11.97
C HIS A 818 7.37 -5.62 10.72
N PRO A 819 6.63 -6.52 10.05
CA PRO A 819 5.65 -6.11 9.05
C PRO A 819 4.45 -5.43 9.70
N PHE A 820 3.71 -4.63 8.92
CA PHE A 820 2.48 -3.95 9.35
C PHE A 820 2.63 -2.93 10.50
N ILE A 821 3.86 -2.54 10.87
CA ILE A 821 4.11 -1.56 11.93
C ILE A 821 3.40 -0.22 11.64
N GLY A 822 2.75 0.35 12.65
CA GLY A 822 1.96 1.59 12.58
C GLY A 822 0.59 1.46 11.90
N SER A 823 0.19 0.26 11.45
CA SER A 823 -1.14 0.04 10.86
C SER A 823 -2.21 -0.20 11.93
N GLN A 824 -3.48 0.00 11.56
CA GLN A 824 -4.60 -0.28 12.46
C GLN A 824 -4.87 -1.80 12.54
N PRO A 825 -5.00 -2.39 13.74
CA PRO A 825 -5.21 -3.84 13.90
C PRO A 825 -6.47 -4.38 13.22
N THR A 826 -7.48 -3.52 13.00
CA THR A 826 -8.76 -3.87 12.38
C THR A 826 -8.76 -3.69 10.86
N ALA A 827 -7.80 -2.95 10.31
CA ALA A 827 -7.74 -2.64 8.88
C ALA A 827 -7.53 -3.91 8.04
N SER A 828 -7.98 -3.89 6.79
CA SER A 828 -7.62 -4.94 5.84
C SER A 828 -6.09 -5.00 5.69
N SER A 829 -5.53 -6.19 5.69
CA SER A 829 -4.10 -6.45 5.49
C SER A 829 -3.90 -7.42 4.34
N TYR A 830 -2.69 -7.43 3.79
CA TYR A 830 -2.32 -8.34 2.71
C TYR A 830 -2.66 -9.78 3.10
N MET A 831 -3.49 -10.45 2.29
CA MET A 831 -4.01 -11.79 2.55
C MET A 831 -4.59 -11.97 3.97
N ASN A 832 -5.21 -10.94 4.57
CA ASN A 832 -5.72 -10.93 5.95
C ASN A 832 -4.71 -11.33 7.03
N ARG A 833 -3.41 -11.31 6.76
CA ARG A 833 -2.38 -11.89 7.64
C ARG A 833 -2.43 -11.35 9.07
N THR A 834 -2.82 -10.10 9.30
CA THR A 834 -2.94 -9.56 10.68
C THR A 834 -4.10 -10.15 11.52
N HIS A 835 -4.93 -11.02 10.94
CA HIS A 835 -6.09 -11.65 11.57
C HIS A 835 -6.00 -13.19 11.62
N CYS A 836 -4.92 -13.77 11.09
CA CYS A 836 -4.73 -15.21 10.96
C CYS A 836 -3.58 -15.67 11.85
N ASP A 837 -3.75 -16.80 12.54
CA ASP A 837 -2.62 -17.56 13.05
C ASP A 837 -1.72 -17.94 11.86
N GLN A 838 -0.41 -17.76 11.99
CA GLN A 838 0.50 -18.10 10.90
C GLN A 838 1.93 -18.37 11.38
N ASN A 839 2.68 -19.07 10.55
CA ASN A 839 4.10 -19.29 10.77
C ASN A 839 4.93 -18.12 10.23
N TYR A 840 5.90 -17.65 11.02
CA TYR A 840 6.93 -16.69 10.61
C TYR A 840 8.31 -17.29 10.86
N SER A 841 9.36 -16.67 10.32
CA SER A 841 10.74 -17.02 10.66
C SER A 841 11.10 -16.60 12.09
N ALA A 842 10.53 -15.51 12.60
CA ALA A 842 10.73 -15.06 13.97
C ALA A 842 9.56 -14.27 14.55
N VAL A 843 9.54 -14.17 15.88
CA VAL A 843 8.69 -13.29 16.69
C VAL A 843 9.55 -12.59 17.74
N THR A 844 9.06 -11.52 18.37
CA THR A 844 9.89 -10.76 19.33
C THR A 844 9.82 -11.29 20.76
N ALA A 845 10.93 -11.18 21.50
CA ALA A 845 10.98 -11.46 22.94
C ALA A 845 10.27 -10.42 23.81
N ALA A 846 9.70 -9.36 23.23
CA ALA A 846 8.81 -8.48 23.98
C ALA A 846 7.58 -9.22 24.55
N CYS A 847 7.10 -10.26 23.85
CA CYS A 847 6.22 -11.29 24.40
C CYS A 847 6.27 -12.54 23.51
N LEU A 848 7.03 -13.56 23.94
CA LEU A 848 7.04 -14.89 23.30
C LEU A 848 7.01 -16.01 24.33
N MET A 849 6.45 -17.15 23.94
CA MET A 849 6.38 -18.38 24.73
C MET A 849 7.20 -19.50 24.07
N ILE A 850 7.94 -20.27 24.89
CA ILE A 850 8.73 -21.41 24.46
C ILE A 850 8.74 -22.50 25.53
N ARG A 851 8.81 -23.78 25.13
CA ARG A 851 8.99 -24.89 26.08
C ARG A 851 10.35 -24.77 26.77
N THR A 852 10.41 -24.90 28.09
CA THR A 852 11.64 -24.78 28.88
C THR A 852 12.71 -25.78 28.43
N SER A 853 12.31 -27.01 28.10
CA SER A 853 13.22 -28.04 27.58
C SER A 853 13.84 -27.65 26.22
N LEU A 854 13.04 -27.06 25.33
CA LEU A 854 13.50 -26.62 24.01
C LEU A 854 14.42 -25.40 24.11
N TYR A 855 14.10 -24.42 24.95
CA TYR A 855 14.96 -23.26 25.21
C TYR A 855 16.35 -23.70 25.67
N LYS A 856 16.42 -24.68 26.60
CA LYS A 856 17.68 -25.27 27.06
C LYS A 856 18.39 -26.05 25.96
N ALA A 857 17.66 -26.80 25.14
CA ALA A 857 18.23 -27.61 24.06
C ALA A 857 18.94 -26.77 22.97
N VAL A 858 18.46 -25.55 22.69
CA VAL A 858 19.09 -24.62 21.72
C VAL A 858 20.11 -23.67 22.37
N GLY A 859 20.44 -23.88 23.66
CA GLY A 859 21.39 -23.08 24.41
C GLY A 859 20.92 -21.68 24.78
N GLY A 860 19.60 -21.46 24.90
CA GLY A 860 19.01 -20.18 25.31
C GLY A 860 19.28 -19.02 24.34
N LEU A 861 19.36 -17.79 24.84
CA LEU A 861 19.73 -16.60 24.07
C LEU A 861 21.26 -16.46 23.98
N ASP A 862 21.78 -15.95 22.85
CA ASP A 862 23.22 -15.77 22.66
C ASP A 862 23.74 -14.53 23.42
N GLU A 863 24.48 -14.77 24.51
CA GLU A 863 25.00 -13.72 25.39
C GLU A 863 26.20 -12.96 24.84
N VAL A 864 26.78 -13.42 23.71
CA VAL A 864 28.01 -12.88 23.14
C VAL A 864 27.71 -12.03 21.92
N ALA A 865 27.07 -12.63 20.92
CA ALA A 865 26.80 -12.00 19.63
C ALA A 865 25.56 -11.11 19.65
N PHE A 866 24.56 -11.42 20.49
CA PHE A 866 23.27 -10.74 20.51
C PHE A 866 22.88 -10.36 21.93
N LYS A 867 23.56 -9.37 22.52
CA LYS A 867 23.36 -8.98 23.93
C LYS A 867 22.06 -8.24 24.16
N VAL A 868 21.63 -7.45 23.19
CA VAL A 868 20.46 -6.57 23.32
C VAL A 868 19.52 -6.66 22.12
N SER A 869 20.03 -6.64 20.89
CA SER A 869 19.24 -6.72 19.66
C SER A 869 19.40 -8.07 18.97
N TYR A 870 18.38 -8.48 18.21
CA TYR A 870 18.32 -9.72 17.41
C TYR A 870 18.43 -11.04 18.20
N ASN A 871 18.45 -11.00 19.53
CA ASN A 871 18.54 -12.21 20.38
C ASN A 871 17.32 -13.13 20.21
N ASP A 872 16.15 -12.52 20.06
CA ASP A 872 14.87 -13.17 19.82
C ASP A 872 14.79 -13.78 18.43
N VAL A 873 15.27 -13.05 17.42
CA VAL A 873 15.38 -13.54 16.05
C VAL A 873 16.33 -14.74 16.00
N ASP A 874 17.54 -14.65 16.57
CA ASP A 874 18.48 -15.76 16.63
C ASP A 874 17.90 -17.00 17.32
N LEU A 875 17.19 -16.81 18.44
CA LEU A 875 16.51 -17.92 19.14
C LEU A 875 15.47 -18.59 18.24
N CYS A 876 14.64 -17.80 17.55
CA CYS A 876 13.64 -18.31 16.62
C CYS A 876 14.29 -19.11 15.49
N LEU A 877 15.37 -18.60 14.89
CA LEU A 877 16.06 -19.29 13.80
C LEU A 877 16.76 -20.58 14.27
N LYS A 878 17.36 -20.59 15.47
CA LYS A 878 17.91 -21.82 16.07
C LYS A 878 16.83 -22.88 16.30
N VAL A 879 15.66 -22.49 16.78
CA VAL A 879 14.53 -23.40 16.97
C VAL A 879 13.96 -23.88 15.63
N GLY A 880 13.82 -22.99 14.66
CA GLY A 880 13.38 -23.32 13.30
C GLY A 880 14.34 -24.28 12.58
N ALA A 881 15.65 -24.15 12.79
CA ALA A 881 16.66 -25.07 12.25
C ALA A 881 16.52 -26.52 12.76
N LEU A 882 15.82 -26.74 13.87
CA LEU A 882 15.46 -28.08 14.38
C LEU A 882 14.13 -28.61 13.78
N GLY A 883 13.48 -27.85 12.88
CA GLY A 883 12.23 -28.21 12.23
C GLY A 883 10.96 -27.82 12.98
N TYR A 884 11.06 -27.04 14.06
CA TYR A 884 9.89 -26.54 14.79
C TYR A 884 9.27 -25.31 14.12
N LEU A 885 7.96 -25.18 14.25
CA LEU A 885 7.23 -23.99 13.81
C LEU A 885 7.37 -22.85 14.83
N VAL A 886 7.53 -21.63 14.31
CA VAL A 886 7.38 -20.39 15.07
C VAL A 886 6.04 -19.77 14.68
N VAL A 887 5.09 -19.77 15.60
CA VAL A 887 3.71 -19.32 15.36
C VAL A 887 3.55 -17.90 15.89
N TRP A 888 2.94 -17.02 15.11
CA TRP A 888 2.40 -15.78 15.61
C TRP A 888 0.88 -15.89 15.69
N THR A 889 0.28 -15.47 16.81
CA THR A 889 -1.17 -15.47 16.98
C THR A 889 -1.71 -14.04 17.20
N PRO A 890 -2.74 -13.61 16.44
CA PRO A 890 -3.41 -12.34 16.67
C PRO A 890 -4.33 -12.37 17.92
N HIS A 891 -4.52 -13.54 18.53
CA HIS A 891 -5.47 -13.78 19.61
C HIS A 891 -4.89 -13.57 21.01
N ALA A 892 -3.56 -13.44 21.13
CA ALA A 892 -2.91 -12.95 22.34
C ALA A 892 -2.46 -11.50 22.13
N THR A 893 -3.15 -10.52 22.71
CA THR A 893 -2.84 -9.09 22.50
C THR A 893 -2.34 -8.40 23.77
N LEU A 894 -1.23 -7.67 23.66
CA LEU A 894 -0.69 -6.83 24.72
C LEU A 894 -0.37 -5.42 24.18
N LEU A 895 -0.36 -4.42 25.07
CA LEU A 895 0.27 -3.12 24.79
C LEU A 895 1.77 -3.20 25.06
N HIS A 896 2.58 -2.50 24.29
CA HIS A 896 4.00 -2.34 24.51
C HIS A 896 4.42 -0.90 24.15
N GLU A 897 4.80 -0.13 25.17
CA GLU A 897 5.06 1.32 25.03
C GLU A 897 6.38 1.66 24.30
N GLY A 898 7.10 0.64 23.84
CA GLY A 898 8.41 0.67 23.17
C GLY A 898 8.82 2.04 22.64
N SER A 899 9.55 2.81 23.45
CA SER A 899 10.19 4.11 23.12
C SER A 899 10.75 4.86 24.34
N VAL A 900 10.43 4.49 25.59
CA VAL A 900 10.69 5.37 26.74
C VAL A 900 12.15 5.30 27.22
N SER A 901 12.79 4.13 27.19
CA SER A 901 14.18 3.95 27.68
C SER A 901 15.28 4.44 26.72
N GLN A 902 14.92 4.99 25.55
CA GLN A 902 15.87 5.35 24.50
C GLN A 902 15.99 6.85 24.21
N ARG A 903 15.04 7.69 24.64
CA ARG A 903 14.96 9.10 24.21
C ARG A 903 15.69 10.11 25.10
N GLN A 904 16.16 9.71 26.28
CA GLN A 904 16.91 10.58 27.20
C GLN A 904 18.20 9.91 27.68
N VAL A 905 19.21 9.88 26.81
CA VAL A 905 20.54 9.39 27.17
C VAL A 905 21.58 10.36 26.65
N ASP A 906 22.70 10.51 27.36
CA ASP A 906 23.79 11.35 26.90
C ASP A 906 24.35 10.86 25.54
N PRO A 907 24.98 11.76 24.76
CA PRO A 907 25.47 11.41 23.42
C PRO A 907 26.51 10.28 23.37
N ALA A 908 27.32 10.10 24.42
CA ALA A 908 28.37 9.08 24.43
C ALA A 908 27.78 7.68 24.64
N THR A 909 26.81 7.57 25.55
CA THR A 909 26.04 6.34 25.76
C THR A 909 25.20 6.01 24.53
N GLN A 910 24.65 7.01 23.85
CA GLN A 910 23.95 6.81 22.58
C GLN A 910 24.87 6.29 21.47
N ALA A 911 26.09 6.83 21.35
CA ALA A 911 27.09 6.37 20.39
C ALA A 911 27.52 4.92 20.65
N GLN A 912 27.73 4.54 21.91
CA GLN A 912 28.04 3.15 22.28
C GLN A 912 26.88 2.19 21.96
N LYS A 913 25.63 2.61 22.22
CA LYS A 913 24.44 1.84 21.84
C LYS A 913 24.37 1.62 20.33
N GLN A 914 24.62 2.66 19.53
CA GLN A 914 24.63 2.58 18.08
C GLN A 914 25.76 1.67 17.57
N GLN A 915 26.96 1.78 18.14
CA GLN A 915 28.08 0.92 17.79
C GLN A 915 27.79 -0.55 18.08
N ARG A 916 27.20 -0.86 19.26
CA ARG A 916 26.75 -2.22 19.59
C ARG A 916 25.70 -2.70 18.59
N PHE A 917 24.66 -1.91 18.33
CA PHE A 917 23.60 -2.28 17.40
C PHE A 917 24.15 -2.62 16.01
N LEU A 918 25.08 -1.82 15.49
CA LEU A 918 25.74 -2.10 14.21
C LEU A 918 26.59 -3.39 14.24
N ALA A 919 27.23 -3.71 15.36
CA ALA A 919 27.98 -4.95 15.53
C ALA A 919 27.05 -6.17 15.56
N GLU A 920 25.96 -6.11 16.32
CA GLU A 920 24.93 -7.17 16.40
C GLU A 920 24.23 -7.34 15.04
N GLN A 921 23.98 -6.24 14.32
CA GLN A 921 23.44 -6.26 12.96
C GLN A 921 24.35 -7.02 11.99
N ARG A 922 25.67 -6.74 12.03
CA ARG A 922 26.65 -7.48 11.22
C ARG A 922 26.70 -8.96 11.59
N ALA A 923 26.72 -9.28 12.88
CA ALA A 923 26.68 -10.66 13.35
C ALA A 923 25.42 -11.41 12.87
N MET A 924 24.28 -10.72 12.79
CA MET A 924 23.03 -11.28 12.26
C MET A 924 23.15 -11.63 10.78
N CYS A 925 23.70 -10.71 9.97
CA CYS A 925 24.00 -10.96 8.56
C CYS A 925 24.98 -12.13 8.42
N ASP A 926 26.13 -12.08 9.10
CA ASP A 926 27.18 -13.10 8.98
C ASP A 926 26.67 -14.51 9.36
N LYS A 927 25.84 -14.62 10.40
CA LYS A 927 25.32 -15.90 10.90
C LYS A 927 24.16 -16.46 10.09
N TRP A 928 23.28 -15.61 9.56
CA TRP A 928 21.99 -16.02 8.99
C TRP A 928 21.72 -15.49 7.58
N GLN A 929 22.76 -15.09 6.83
CA GLN A 929 22.66 -14.46 5.51
C GLN A 929 21.68 -15.16 4.56
N ALA A 930 21.76 -16.50 4.45
CA ALA A 930 20.92 -17.27 3.53
C ALA A 930 19.41 -17.11 3.82
N LEU A 931 19.01 -17.06 5.09
CA LEU A 931 17.60 -16.87 5.48
C LEU A 931 17.17 -15.40 5.36
N ILE A 932 18.09 -14.46 5.55
CA ILE A 932 17.85 -13.03 5.32
C ILE A 932 17.63 -12.77 3.82
N ASP A 933 18.38 -13.47 2.98
CA ASP A 933 18.28 -13.36 1.52
C ASP A 933 17.03 -14.03 0.97
N ALA A 934 16.48 -15.04 1.65
CA ALA A 934 15.28 -15.78 1.23
C ALA A 934 14.45 -16.24 2.45
N ASP A 935 13.72 -15.32 3.07
CA ASP A 935 12.82 -15.65 4.18
C ASP A 935 11.64 -16.54 3.69
N PRO A 936 11.47 -17.77 4.21
CA PRO A 936 10.35 -18.63 3.80
C PRO A 936 8.97 -18.03 4.08
N ALA A 937 8.84 -17.09 5.01
CA ALA A 937 7.57 -16.44 5.34
C ALA A 937 7.21 -15.27 4.40
N TYR A 938 8.09 -14.94 3.43
CA TYR A 938 7.99 -13.74 2.59
C TYR A 938 8.35 -14.01 1.12
N SER A 939 7.43 -13.70 0.19
CA SER A 939 7.68 -13.87 -1.24
C SER A 939 8.76 -12.90 -1.75
N ARG A 940 9.62 -13.37 -2.65
CA ARG A 940 10.66 -12.55 -3.31
C ARG A 940 10.10 -11.41 -4.16
N HIS A 941 8.85 -11.54 -4.63
CA HIS A 941 8.18 -10.53 -5.44
C HIS A 941 7.59 -9.39 -4.60
N LEU A 942 7.71 -9.47 -3.27
CA LEU A 942 7.32 -8.41 -2.34
C LEU A 942 8.52 -7.53 -1.97
N SER A 943 8.29 -6.22 -1.90
CA SER A 943 9.30 -5.23 -1.55
C SER A 943 9.80 -5.42 -0.12
N ARG A 944 11.12 -5.43 0.05
CA ARG A 944 11.80 -5.40 1.36
C ARG A 944 11.94 -3.98 1.94
N HIS A 945 11.39 -2.99 1.26
CA HIS A 945 11.44 -1.58 1.66
C HIS A 945 10.04 -1.01 1.91
N GLY A 946 9.98 0.19 2.50
CA GLY A 946 8.70 0.86 2.80
C GLY A 946 7.88 0.07 3.82
N ARG A 947 6.57 -0.08 3.60
CA ARG A 947 5.65 -0.74 4.55
C ARG A 947 5.75 -2.28 4.57
N GLY A 948 6.43 -2.89 3.59
CA GLY A 948 6.37 -4.33 3.34
C GLY A 948 5.04 -4.75 2.69
N PHE A 949 4.98 -5.98 2.16
CA PHE A 949 3.81 -6.56 1.48
C PHE A 949 3.24 -5.71 0.33
N THR A 950 4.09 -4.92 -0.32
CA THR A 950 3.80 -4.29 -1.62
C THR A 950 4.60 -5.00 -2.70
N VAL A 951 4.06 -5.12 -3.91
CA VAL A 951 4.77 -5.76 -5.03
C VAL A 951 6.01 -4.93 -5.37
N ALA A 952 7.16 -5.59 -5.39
CA ALA A 952 8.44 -4.98 -5.74
C ALA A 952 8.41 -4.45 -7.19
N GLY A 953 9.07 -3.32 -7.44
CA GLY A 953 9.26 -2.84 -8.82
C GLY A 953 10.29 -3.72 -9.55
N ALA A 954 10.21 -3.81 -10.88
CA ALA A 954 11.10 -4.65 -11.70
C ALA A 954 12.61 -4.38 -11.49
N ALA A 955 13.00 -3.18 -11.04
CA ALA A 955 14.38 -2.82 -10.72
C ALA A 955 14.85 -3.29 -9.32
N ALA A 956 13.94 -3.69 -8.43
CA ALA A 956 14.24 -4.11 -7.06
C ALA A 956 14.31 -5.63 -6.88
N VAL A 957 13.92 -6.41 -7.90
CA VAL A 957 13.89 -7.88 -7.90
C VAL A 957 15.19 -8.50 -8.46
N ARG A 958 16.06 -7.69 -9.10
CA ARG A 958 17.31 -8.13 -9.72
C ARG A 958 18.53 -8.03 -8.82
#